data_AF-A0A2N8LX53-F1
#
_entry.id   AF-A0A2N8LX53-F1
#
_cell.length_a   1.000
_cell.length_b   1.000
_cell.length_c   1.000
_cell.angle_alpha   90.00
_cell.angle_beta   90.00
_cell.angle_gamma   90.00
#
_symmetry.space_group_name_H-M   'P 1'
#
loop_
_entity.id
_entity.type
_entity.pdbx_description
1 polymer ?
#
loop_
_entity_poly.entity_id
_entity_poly.type
_entity_poly.pdbx_seq_one_letter_code
_entity_poly.pdbx_strand_id
1 'polypeptide(L)'
;MFSLWELSGLALGYVLVLFVIAWLGDRAARQRKHTFQNAWVYSLGLGVYCTSWTFYGAVGEAAQNGWNYLPIYLGPILTVLLGGSLIYKMVSVAQQNHITSIADFLAARYGKSRRLAVLVTLVAVIGVLPYIALQLKAVTLSFDYVLKDNSPAQMDTALMVAILMALFTLLFGTRHIDATEHQSGLMLAVSFESFIKVVAFVMIGLYCLFGLFDGPVDLWLALSERQDVMQTFEPTLFSQSFVTALLLSMVAILCLPRQFHAGVVENNDLRHLRTTRWLLPLYLFLFALFVLPIVISGVITQPYLLGQADTYMLSLPMAQGNSFMLMLSFIGGIAAATGMVIVSTIALAIMLTNEVLLPFWLRSRLHEKEQLSDLGRQLRLLRRASILVLLGLAFAFHTLIDRFDGLASIGLLSFAAVAQFSPALIGALYWRNGHKRGAIIGLGLGFMIWFYCLLLPVILPVEWVLSLNENGLLGLGLLRPEALFGIEGLEPLTHGVFWSLSVNTAAFISFSRSAQQDALDEAQAARFVDMPTDWWREGMGHPSITTAELLEVCKRGLGNPRAEPLFFDYMQRRHVSEDLALPAPLHLVRYVERLLAGTMGASTARIVMSSLLRKQNSRHDDVVRMMDEASELIQFNHQLLRTTIETISQGICVVDRNMKVVAWNQAYVKLFDYPDGLIRLGRPIEEVYRYNAERGFYPGDDLDADVDKRVQLLRDGHSHQFERALPSGIVVEVRGTPMMGGGFVSTYMDITERKRDEQALRQINENLEYMVGERTRKLTELNARLAQANEGKTRFLAAAGHDLMQPLNAAQLFASSLRQQLGSQTGFDREVDVLGHIDSSLQAAEQIITALLEISKLDTDTMPVHVHPLKLARLMEPLGQEFSALAQSLGLNMKMLPCSAVVETDEVLLRRVLQNLLSNAIRYTGEGRILFGCRREAGVIRIDVWDTGPGIPDDQHEKIFREFQRLPQQGKQVVKGLGLGLAIADRICRLLGHKLTVRSWSGKGTVFSVTVPLSSGEAPPVLAAEHPPSHRDVSGMRVFCVDNDPALLASLVAALETLGCEVVAASGLAEARQKAAHCPAPDLLLVDYQLDHEDGFAVIEGLDDCWDDVVPATLMTADRRPEIRQQAEEQGVAFLQKPLTEMMLKRALETVNS
;
A
#
# COMPACT_ATOMS: atom_id res chain seq x y z
N MET A 1 -42.63 19.25 -27.58
CA MET A 1 -41.43 19.70 -28.33
C MET A 1 -40.46 18.56 -28.66
N PHE A 2 -40.39 17.49 -27.86
CA PHE A 2 -39.54 16.33 -28.16
C PHE A 2 -40.34 15.03 -27.99
N SER A 3 -39.95 13.97 -28.70
CA SER A 3 -40.49 12.62 -28.49
C SER A 3 -39.75 11.85 -27.39
N LEU A 4 -40.39 10.82 -26.83
CA LEU A 4 -39.75 9.92 -25.85
C LEU A 4 -38.46 9.29 -26.37
N TRP A 5 -38.43 8.95 -27.66
CA TRP A 5 -37.27 8.35 -28.31
C TRP A 5 -36.11 9.34 -28.45
N GLU A 6 -36.39 10.61 -28.75
CA GLU A 6 -35.37 11.66 -28.84
C GLU A 6 -34.72 11.93 -27.48
N LEU A 7 -35.53 12.12 -26.43
CA LEU A 7 -35.02 12.35 -25.07
C LEU A 7 -34.26 11.15 -24.51
N SER A 8 -34.81 9.93 -24.70
CA SER A 8 -34.14 8.70 -24.27
C SER A 8 -32.85 8.46 -25.05
N GLY A 9 -32.83 8.72 -26.36
CA GLY A 9 -31.65 8.62 -27.21
C GLY A 9 -30.57 9.63 -26.81
N LEU A 10 -30.96 10.87 -26.49
CA LEU A 10 -30.05 11.89 -25.97
C LEU A 10 -29.45 11.49 -24.63
N ALA A 11 -30.28 11.04 -23.69
CA ALA A 11 -29.82 10.57 -22.38
C ALA A 11 -28.87 9.37 -22.51
N LEU A 12 -29.20 8.39 -23.36
CA LEU A 12 -28.35 7.23 -23.62
C LEU A 12 -27.03 7.63 -24.29
N GLY A 13 -27.07 8.55 -25.26
CA GLY A 13 -25.88 9.08 -25.93
C GLY A 13 -24.95 9.81 -24.95
N TYR A 14 -25.51 10.64 -24.08
CA TYR A 14 -24.78 11.32 -23.01
C TYR A 14 -24.06 10.34 -22.08
N VAL A 15 -24.81 9.34 -21.60
CA VAL A 15 -24.32 8.26 -20.73
C VAL A 15 -23.22 7.44 -21.42
N LEU A 16 -23.32 7.20 -22.73
CA LEU A 16 -22.30 6.52 -23.53
C LEU A 16 -21.03 7.36 -23.66
N VAL A 17 -21.14 8.69 -23.81
CA VAL A 17 -19.98 9.61 -23.80
C VAL A 17 -19.25 9.53 -22.46
N LEU A 18 -19.97 9.54 -21.32
CA LEU A 18 -19.37 9.35 -20.00
C LEU A 18 -18.61 8.01 -19.90
N PHE A 19 -19.18 6.95 -20.46
CA PHE A 19 -18.52 5.63 -20.49
C PHE A 19 -17.25 5.63 -21.33
N VAL A 20 -17.26 6.27 -22.50
CA VAL A 20 -16.07 6.43 -23.34
C VAL A 20 -14.99 7.22 -22.60
N ILE A 21 -15.35 8.32 -21.94
CA ILE A 21 -14.42 9.14 -21.15
C ILE A 21 -13.81 8.31 -20.01
N ALA A 22 -14.62 7.57 -19.26
CA ALA A 22 -14.12 6.69 -18.20
C ALA A 22 -13.16 5.63 -18.75
N TRP A 23 -13.51 4.98 -19.86
CA TRP A 23 -12.66 3.98 -20.50
C TRP A 23 -11.33 4.56 -21.00
N LEU A 24 -11.36 5.76 -21.59
CA LEU A 24 -10.16 6.47 -22.01
C LEU A 24 -9.29 6.84 -20.79
N GLY A 25 -9.90 7.29 -19.69
CA GLY A 25 -9.22 7.57 -18.43
C GLY A 25 -8.53 6.34 -17.86
N ASP A 26 -9.22 5.20 -17.77
CA ASP A 26 -8.65 3.93 -17.28
C ASP A 26 -7.53 3.41 -18.19
N ARG A 27 -7.67 3.58 -19.51
CA ARG A 27 -6.64 3.20 -20.48
C ARG A 27 -5.40 4.09 -20.34
N ALA A 28 -5.58 5.39 -20.15
CA ALA A 28 -4.49 6.34 -20.00
C ALA A 28 -3.76 6.19 -18.65
N ALA A 29 -4.50 5.90 -17.57
CA ALA A 29 -3.96 5.60 -16.25
C ALA A 29 -3.07 4.34 -16.29
N ARG A 30 -3.50 3.28 -16.97
CA ARG A 30 -2.69 2.07 -17.21
C ARG A 30 -1.41 2.35 -18.02
N GLN A 31 -1.43 3.39 -18.85
CA GLN A 31 -0.26 3.84 -19.62
C GLN A 31 0.66 4.82 -18.85
N ARG A 32 0.36 5.13 -17.57
CA ARG A 32 1.07 6.11 -16.72
C ARG A 32 1.20 7.51 -17.34
N LYS A 33 0.22 7.93 -18.16
CA LYS A 33 0.21 9.31 -18.67
C LYS A 33 -0.22 10.28 -17.56
N HIS A 34 0.70 11.14 -17.11
CA HIS A 34 0.48 12.13 -16.05
C HIS A 34 -0.65 13.14 -16.33
N THR A 35 -1.09 13.29 -17.59
CA THR A 35 -2.09 14.27 -18.02
C THR A 35 -3.47 14.09 -17.37
N PHE A 36 -3.82 12.88 -16.90
CA PHE A 36 -5.13 12.56 -16.33
C PHE A 36 -5.17 12.51 -14.80
N GLN A 37 -4.04 12.79 -14.13
CA GLN A 37 -3.92 12.90 -12.68
C GLN A 37 -3.69 14.36 -12.27
N ASN A 38 -4.43 15.28 -12.88
CA ASN A 38 -4.26 16.71 -12.68
C ASN A 38 -5.17 17.23 -11.55
N ALA A 39 -4.73 18.26 -10.84
CA ALA A 39 -5.47 18.86 -9.73
C ALA A 39 -6.89 19.32 -10.14
N TRP A 40 -7.06 19.80 -11.37
CA TRP A 40 -8.35 20.23 -11.92
C TRP A 40 -9.37 19.09 -12.02
N VAL A 41 -8.96 17.91 -12.49
CA VAL A 41 -9.84 16.74 -12.61
C VAL A 41 -10.32 16.31 -11.23
N TYR A 42 -9.41 16.29 -10.26
CA TYR A 42 -9.74 15.98 -8.87
C TYR A 42 -10.70 17.02 -8.27
N SER A 43 -10.39 18.32 -8.39
CA SER A 43 -11.24 19.39 -7.85
C SER A 43 -12.64 19.41 -8.47
N LEU A 44 -12.75 19.22 -9.80
CA LEU A 44 -14.04 19.10 -10.48
C LEU A 44 -14.75 17.79 -10.16
N GLY A 45 -14.01 16.71 -9.88
CA GLY A 45 -14.58 15.44 -9.40
C GLY A 45 -15.32 15.58 -8.06
N LEU A 46 -14.86 16.49 -7.19
CA LEU A 46 -15.60 16.85 -5.96
C LEU A 46 -16.92 17.60 -6.25
N GLY A 47 -17.11 18.08 -7.48
CA GLY A 47 -18.37 18.61 -7.99
C GLY A 47 -19.53 17.59 -7.99
N VAL A 48 -19.26 16.31 -7.72
CA VAL A 48 -20.29 15.30 -7.38
C VAL A 48 -21.09 15.65 -6.13
N TYR A 49 -20.63 16.64 -5.34
CA TYR A 49 -21.45 17.26 -4.30
C TYR A 49 -22.72 17.93 -4.87
N CYS A 50 -22.62 18.56 -6.04
CA CYS A 50 -23.74 19.16 -6.74
C CYS A 50 -24.55 18.10 -7.47
N THR A 51 -25.71 17.78 -6.90
CA THR A 51 -26.65 16.75 -7.35
C THR A 51 -27.90 17.38 -7.97
N SER A 52 -28.89 16.57 -8.36
CA SER A 52 -30.17 17.10 -8.83
C SER A 52 -30.87 17.97 -7.77
N TRP A 53 -30.56 17.78 -6.49
CA TRP A 53 -31.04 18.66 -5.43
C TRP A 53 -30.46 20.07 -5.56
N THR A 54 -29.14 20.24 -5.74
CA THR A 54 -28.57 21.58 -5.96
C THR A 54 -28.98 22.17 -7.30
N PHE A 55 -29.26 21.33 -8.29
CA PHE A 55 -29.66 21.79 -9.63
C PHE A 55 -31.13 22.23 -9.65
N TYR A 56 -32.08 21.38 -9.28
CA TYR A 56 -33.52 21.68 -9.27
C TYR A 56 -34.03 22.14 -7.90
N GLY A 57 -33.77 21.35 -6.86
CA GLY A 57 -34.36 21.59 -5.54
C GLY A 57 -33.88 22.86 -4.83
N ALA A 58 -32.68 23.37 -5.13
CA ALA A 58 -32.21 24.66 -4.59
C ALA A 58 -33.01 25.84 -5.17
N VAL A 59 -33.48 25.71 -6.41
CA VAL A 59 -34.36 26.69 -7.06
C VAL A 59 -35.74 26.66 -6.40
N GLY A 60 -36.30 25.46 -6.14
CA GLY A 60 -37.56 25.35 -5.40
C GLY A 60 -37.47 25.84 -3.95
N GLU A 61 -36.40 25.49 -3.23
CA GLU A 61 -36.15 25.95 -1.86
C GLU A 61 -36.04 27.47 -1.79
N ALA A 62 -35.35 28.09 -2.76
CA ALA A 62 -35.23 29.53 -2.84
C ALA A 62 -36.56 30.22 -3.17
N ALA A 63 -37.40 29.60 -4.01
CA ALA A 63 -38.71 30.12 -4.36
C ALA A 63 -39.71 30.08 -3.20
N GLN A 64 -39.63 29.04 -2.35
CA GLN A 64 -40.56 28.84 -1.23
C GLN A 64 -40.07 29.46 0.09
N ASN A 65 -38.77 29.32 0.39
CA ASN A 65 -38.18 29.64 1.69
C ASN A 65 -37.05 30.69 1.61
N GLY A 66 -36.95 31.43 0.50
CA GLY A 66 -36.06 32.59 0.38
C GLY A 66 -34.59 32.23 0.50
N TRP A 67 -33.90 32.67 1.56
CA TRP A 67 -32.45 32.46 1.73
C TRP A 67 -32.06 31.05 2.21
N ASN A 68 -33.01 30.17 2.53
CA ASN A 68 -32.75 28.84 3.08
C ASN A 68 -32.05 27.86 2.12
N TYR A 69 -31.95 28.18 0.82
CA TYR A 69 -31.15 27.39 -0.13
C TYR A 69 -29.63 27.59 0.05
N LEU A 70 -29.20 28.78 0.52
CA LEU A 70 -27.81 29.21 0.53
C LEU A 70 -26.88 28.34 1.41
N PRO A 71 -27.30 27.81 2.58
CA PRO A 71 -26.50 26.95 3.43
C PRO A 71 -25.88 25.73 2.74
N ILE A 72 -26.56 25.15 1.73
CA ILE A 72 -26.06 23.97 1.01
C ILE A 72 -24.78 24.27 0.22
N TYR A 73 -24.59 25.53 -0.18
CA TYR A 73 -23.40 26.00 -0.89
C TYR A 73 -22.36 26.57 0.09
N LEU A 74 -22.81 27.38 1.05
CA LEU A 74 -21.93 28.03 2.01
C LEU A 74 -21.23 27.03 2.94
N GLY A 75 -21.92 25.97 3.37
CA GLY A 75 -21.34 25.00 4.29
C GLY A 75 -20.05 24.37 3.75
N PRO A 76 -20.07 23.73 2.56
CA PRO A 76 -18.86 23.19 1.95
C PRO A 76 -17.80 24.25 1.62
N ILE A 77 -18.20 25.46 1.21
CA ILE A 77 -17.28 26.59 0.98
C ILE A 77 -16.49 26.89 2.28
N LEU A 78 -17.19 27.04 3.39
CA LEU A 78 -16.59 27.30 4.70
C LEU A 78 -15.71 26.13 5.15
N THR A 79 -16.17 24.89 4.99
CA THR A 79 -15.39 23.71 5.37
C THR A 79 -14.08 23.60 4.59
N VAL A 80 -14.05 23.92 3.29
CA VAL A 80 -12.84 23.81 2.47
C VAL A 80 -11.88 24.99 2.71
N LEU A 81 -12.42 26.20 2.90
CA LEU A 81 -11.63 27.40 3.19
C LEU A 81 -11.06 27.38 4.62
N LEU A 82 -11.86 27.01 5.62
CA LEU A 82 -11.44 27.05 7.03
C LEU A 82 -10.90 25.69 7.52
N GLY A 83 -11.47 24.59 7.07
CA GLY A 83 -11.15 23.21 7.49
C GLY A 83 -10.02 22.54 6.72
N GLY A 84 -9.14 23.29 6.06
CA GLY A 84 -8.04 22.74 5.26
C GLY A 84 -7.09 21.82 6.05
N SER A 85 -6.84 22.11 7.33
CA SER A 85 -6.04 21.24 8.22
C SER A 85 -6.71 19.90 8.51
N LEU A 86 -8.03 19.91 8.73
CA LEU A 86 -8.84 18.72 8.96
C LEU A 86 -8.83 17.82 7.71
N ILE A 87 -9.12 18.40 6.53
CA ILE A 87 -9.12 17.67 5.25
C ILE A 87 -7.74 17.10 4.98
N TYR A 88 -6.68 17.89 5.14
CA TYR A 88 -5.30 17.43 4.94
C TYR A 88 -4.96 16.22 5.84
N LYS A 89 -5.31 16.30 7.13
CA LYS A 89 -5.14 15.16 8.06
C LYS A 89 -5.91 13.93 7.61
N MET A 90 -7.18 14.10 7.22
CA MET A 90 -8.02 12.99 6.73
C MET A 90 -7.38 12.28 5.53
N VAL A 91 -7.00 13.02 4.49
CA VAL A 91 -6.38 12.46 3.28
C VAL A 91 -5.04 11.80 3.59
N SER A 92 -4.20 12.46 4.37
CA SER A 92 -2.88 11.91 4.70
C SER A 92 -2.97 10.62 5.51
N VAL A 93 -3.90 10.53 6.47
CA VAL A 93 -4.12 9.32 7.27
C VAL A 93 -4.71 8.20 6.42
N ALA A 94 -5.62 8.53 5.50
CA ALA A 94 -6.21 7.57 4.57
C ALA A 94 -5.16 6.93 3.66
N GLN A 95 -4.28 7.73 3.06
CA GLN A 95 -3.19 7.23 2.21
C GLN A 95 -2.21 6.35 2.99
N GLN A 96 -1.82 6.75 4.21
CA GLN A 96 -0.84 5.99 5.02
C GLN A 96 -1.36 4.67 5.56
N ASN A 97 -2.69 4.52 5.70
CA ASN A 97 -3.31 3.32 6.26
C ASN A 97 -4.09 2.51 5.22
N HIS A 98 -4.01 2.88 3.93
CA HIS A 98 -4.74 2.25 2.83
C HIS A 98 -6.26 2.15 3.09
N ILE A 99 -6.82 3.24 3.60
CA ILE A 99 -8.23 3.30 3.99
C ILE A 99 -9.11 3.35 2.74
N THR A 100 -10.07 2.44 2.67
CA THR A 100 -10.94 2.28 1.49
C THR A 100 -12.32 2.93 1.65
N SER A 101 -12.73 3.28 2.88
CA SER A 101 -14.02 3.89 3.16
C SER A 101 -14.04 4.65 4.49
N ILE A 102 -15.11 5.41 4.76
CA ILE A 102 -15.29 6.08 6.06
C ILE A 102 -15.50 5.09 7.21
N ALA A 103 -16.12 3.93 6.96
CA ALA A 103 -16.29 2.88 7.95
C ALA A 103 -14.93 2.28 8.36
N ASP A 104 -14.10 1.99 7.36
CA ASP A 104 -12.72 1.55 7.53
C ASP A 104 -11.89 2.65 8.23
N PHE A 105 -12.11 3.92 7.91
CA PHE A 105 -11.42 5.04 8.56
C PHE A 105 -11.65 5.08 10.07
N LEU A 106 -12.91 5.01 10.48
CA LEU A 106 -13.27 5.01 11.89
C LEU A 106 -12.82 3.70 12.56
N ALA A 107 -12.99 2.55 11.90
CA ALA A 107 -12.55 1.28 12.44
C ALA A 107 -11.03 1.25 12.68
N ALA A 108 -10.23 1.71 11.71
CA ALA A 108 -8.78 1.78 11.79
C ALA A 108 -8.30 2.60 12.98
N ARG A 109 -8.92 3.76 13.24
CA ARG A 109 -8.62 4.60 14.40
C ARG A 109 -8.96 3.92 15.73
N TYR A 110 -10.12 3.28 15.78
CA TYR A 110 -10.72 2.75 17.01
C TYR A 110 -10.48 1.24 17.15
N GLY A 111 -9.20 0.85 17.05
CA GLY A 111 -8.74 -0.51 17.35
C GLY A 111 -9.07 -1.58 16.31
N LYS A 112 -9.21 -1.19 15.03
CA LYS A 112 -9.69 -2.05 13.93
C LYS A 112 -10.98 -2.80 14.28
N SER A 113 -11.88 -2.12 14.99
CA SER A 113 -13.12 -2.70 15.49
C SER A 113 -14.10 -2.98 14.35
N ARG A 114 -14.25 -4.26 13.99
CA ARG A 114 -15.21 -4.72 12.98
C ARG A 114 -16.66 -4.36 13.33
N ARG A 115 -17.03 -4.36 14.62
CA ARG A 115 -18.38 -3.97 15.05
C ARG A 115 -18.68 -2.51 14.72
N LEU A 116 -17.69 -1.64 14.87
CA LEU A 116 -17.83 -0.22 14.52
C LEU A 116 -17.96 -0.05 13.00
N ALA A 117 -17.13 -0.75 12.21
CA ALA A 117 -17.20 -0.68 10.74
C ALA A 117 -18.57 -1.10 10.20
N VAL A 118 -19.14 -2.19 10.72
CA VAL A 118 -20.49 -2.66 10.37
C VAL A 118 -21.55 -1.63 10.75
N LEU A 119 -21.48 -1.07 11.97
CA LEU A 119 -22.44 -0.06 12.42
C LEU A 119 -22.41 1.20 11.54
N VAL A 120 -21.21 1.73 11.25
CA VAL A 120 -21.03 2.89 10.36
C VAL A 120 -21.58 2.59 8.96
N THR A 121 -21.36 1.37 8.45
CA THR A 121 -21.87 0.95 7.15
C THR A 121 -23.41 0.89 7.11
N LEU A 122 -24.04 0.31 8.13
CA LEU A 122 -25.50 0.24 8.22
C LEU A 122 -26.14 1.65 8.34
N VAL A 123 -25.56 2.50 9.20
CA VAL A 123 -25.99 3.90 9.33
C VAL A 123 -25.85 4.65 8.00
N ALA A 124 -24.74 4.45 7.28
CA ALA A 124 -24.51 5.07 5.98
C ALA A 124 -25.52 4.60 4.93
N VAL A 125 -25.80 3.29 4.86
CA VAL A 125 -26.78 2.73 3.92
C VAL A 125 -28.17 3.29 4.18
N ILE A 126 -28.66 3.21 5.42
CA ILE A 126 -30.01 3.69 5.77
C ILE A 126 -30.10 5.21 5.63
N GLY A 127 -29.07 5.95 6.05
CA GLY A 127 -29.06 7.42 6.01
C GLY A 127 -28.95 8.02 4.62
N VAL A 128 -28.29 7.33 3.67
CA VAL A 128 -28.12 7.83 2.29
C VAL A 128 -29.24 7.33 1.36
N LEU A 129 -29.98 6.28 1.74
CA LEU A 129 -31.06 5.72 0.93
C LEU A 129 -32.15 6.74 0.53
N PRO A 130 -32.67 7.60 1.44
CA PRO A 130 -33.61 8.66 1.07
C PRO A 130 -33.08 9.58 -0.02
N TYR A 131 -31.77 9.83 0.04
CA TYR A 131 -31.12 10.73 -0.87
C TYR A 131 -30.93 10.14 -2.27
N ILE A 132 -30.74 8.83 -2.39
CA ILE A 132 -30.70 8.13 -3.68
C ILE A 132 -32.12 8.11 -4.29
N ALA A 133 -33.14 7.83 -3.48
CA ALA A 133 -34.54 7.86 -3.91
C ALA A 133 -34.93 9.25 -4.46
N LEU A 134 -34.45 10.31 -3.81
CA LEU A 134 -34.62 11.69 -4.27
C LEU A 134 -34.07 11.93 -5.68
N GLN A 135 -32.93 11.33 -6.02
CA GLN A 135 -32.36 11.49 -7.36
C GLN A 135 -33.23 10.81 -8.43
N LEU A 136 -33.81 9.64 -8.11
CA LEU A 136 -34.76 8.98 -9.01
C LEU A 136 -35.98 9.88 -9.26
N LYS A 137 -36.58 10.43 -8.18
CA LYS A 137 -37.72 11.38 -8.28
C LYS A 137 -37.39 12.58 -9.19
N ALA A 138 -36.22 13.19 -9.02
CA ALA A 138 -35.82 14.36 -9.82
C ALA A 138 -35.65 14.06 -11.32
N VAL A 139 -35.13 12.87 -11.66
CA VAL A 139 -35.00 12.44 -13.06
C VAL A 139 -36.38 12.11 -13.64
N THR A 140 -37.22 11.36 -12.91
CA THR A 140 -38.60 11.07 -13.31
C THR A 140 -39.35 12.36 -13.60
N LEU A 141 -39.28 13.33 -12.69
CA LEU A 141 -39.90 14.65 -12.83
C LEU A 141 -39.40 15.41 -14.08
N SER A 142 -38.10 15.28 -14.42
CA SER A 142 -37.55 15.88 -15.63
C SER A 142 -38.12 15.25 -16.92
N PHE A 143 -38.29 13.93 -16.95
CA PHE A 143 -38.89 13.23 -18.09
C PHE A 143 -40.38 13.56 -18.22
N ASP A 144 -41.14 13.41 -17.14
CA ASP A 144 -42.59 13.62 -17.13
C ASP A 144 -42.96 15.06 -17.52
N TYR A 145 -42.17 16.05 -17.10
CA TYR A 145 -42.42 17.45 -17.44
C TYR A 145 -42.25 17.73 -18.94
N VAL A 146 -41.24 17.16 -19.59
CA VAL A 146 -40.95 17.41 -21.02
C VAL A 146 -41.86 16.57 -21.94
N LEU A 147 -42.35 15.43 -21.46
CA LEU A 147 -43.16 14.46 -22.22
C LEU A 147 -44.66 14.75 -22.28
N LYS A 148 -45.15 15.75 -21.52
CA LYS A 148 -46.55 15.99 -21.10
C LYS A 148 -47.69 15.86 -22.14
N ASP A 149 -47.43 15.73 -23.44
CA ASP A 149 -48.45 15.66 -24.50
C ASP A 149 -48.46 14.38 -25.38
N ASN A 150 -47.54 13.41 -25.22
CA ASN A 150 -47.29 12.43 -26.31
C ASN A 150 -47.31 10.91 -25.99
N SER A 151 -47.75 10.43 -24.82
CA SER A 151 -47.84 8.96 -24.63
C SER A 151 -48.89 8.52 -23.60
N PRO A 152 -49.75 7.53 -23.91
CA PRO A 152 -50.58 6.87 -22.91
C PRO A 152 -49.70 6.09 -21.93
N ALA A 153 -49.92 6.35 -20.65
CA ALA A 153 -49.22 5.81 -19.50
C ALA A 153 -49.39 4.29 -19.34
N GLN A 154 -48.46 3.49 -19.88
CA GLN A 154 -48.41 2.04 -19.60
C GLN A 154 -47.08 1.56 -19.01
N MET A 155 -46.03 2.39 -19.00
CA MET A 155 -44.74 2.05 -18.41
C MET A 155 -44.39 3.12 -17.36
N ASP A 156 -44.17 2.69 -16.12
CA ASP A 156 -43.77 3.54 -15.00
C ASP A 156 -42.40 4.18 -15.31
N THR A 157 -42.40 5.49 -15.58
CA THR A 157 -41.20 6.26 -15.94
C THR A 157 -40.14 6.18 -14.83
N ALA A 158 -40.56 6.11 -13.56
CA ALA A 158 -39.66 5.94 -12.44
C ALA A 158 -38.97 4.57 -12.45
N LEU A 159 -39.69 3.50 -12.80
CA LEU A 159 -39.12 2.15 -12.92
C LEU A 159 -38.09 2.09 -14.05
N MET A 160 -38.40 2.70 -15.21
CA MET A 160 -37.48 2.76 -16.35
C MET A 160 -36.18 3.49 -15.98
N VAL A 161 -36.30 4.65 -15.32
CA VAL A 161 -35.14 5.42 -14.83
C VAL A 161 -34.32 4.60 -13.84
N ALA A 162 -34.97 3.91 -12.88
CA ALA A 162 -34.29 3.07 -11.91
C ALA A 162 -33.50 1.91 -12.57
N ILE A 163 -34.10 1.23 -13.56
CA ILE A 163 -33.44 0.17 -14.32
C ILE A 163 -32.24 0.73 -15.11
N LEU A 164 -32.41 1.87 -15.78
CA LEU A 164 -31.34 2.50 -16.54
C LEU A 164 -30.16 2.89 -15.63
N MET A 165 -30.46 3.47 -14.46
CA MET A 165 -29.46 3.81 -13.44
C MET A 165 -28.76 2.58 -12.87
N ALA A 166 -29.49 1.48 -12.66
CA ALA A 166 -28.92 0.22 -12.20
C ALA A 166 -27.98 -0.40 -13.23
N LEU A 167 -28.40 -0.48 -14.48
CA LEU A 167 -27.59 -1.01 -15.57
C LEU A 167 -26.29 -0.19 -15.73
N PHE A 168 -26.40 1.14 -15.68
CA PHE A 168 -25.24 2.02 -15.77
C PHE A 168 -24.29 1.88 -14.58
N THR A 169 -24.83 1.88 -13.36
CA THR A 169 -24.04 1.70 -12.13
C THR A 169 -23.32 0.35 -12.11
N LEU A 170 -23.95 -0.73 -12.62
CA LEU A 170 -23.33 -2.04 -12.74
C LEU A 170 -22.17 -2.08 -13.75
N LEU A 171 -22.33 -1.40 -14.90
CA LEU A 171 -21.28 -1.28 -15.92
C LEU A 171 -20.04 -0.56 -15.39
N PHE A 172 -20.22 0.46 -14.56
CA PHE A 172 -19.12 1.22 -13.95
C PHE A 172 -18.53 0.55 -12.70
N GLY A 173 -19.38 0.16 -11.74
CA GLY A 173 -18.97 -0.22 -10.39
C GLY A 173 -18.33 -1.60 -10.23
N THR A 174 -18.39 -2.45 -11.27
CA THR A 174 -18.00 -3.87 -11.15
C THR A 174 -16.79 -4.25 -12.02
N ARG A 175 -16.15 -3.25 -12.62
CA ARG A 175 -15.02 -3.41 -13.54
C ARG A 175 -13.68 -3.60 -12.83
N HIS A 176 -13.50 -3.02 -11.65
CA HIS A 176 -12.26 -3.11 -10.86
C HIS A 176 -12.52 -3.94 -9.59
N ILE A 177 -11.76 -5.01 -9.40
CA ILE A 177 -11.96 -5.96 -8.30
C ILE A 177 -11.35 -5.40 -7.01
N ASP A 178 -10.18 -4.77 -7.11
CA ASP A 178 -9.45 -4.21 -5.97
C ASP A 178 -10.02 -2.85 -5.54
N ALA A 179 -10.51 -2.80 -4.30
CA ALA A 179 -11.00 -1.58 -3.67
C ALA A 179 -9.88 -0.58 -3.32
N THR A 180 -8.62 -0.97 -3.49
CA THR A 180 -7.41 -0.16 -3.25
C THR A 180 -6.82 0.41 -4.54
N GLU A 181 -7.29 -0.02 -5.72
CA GLU A 181 -6.92 0.60 -6.99
C GLU A 181 -7.75 1.86 -7.23
N HIS A 182 -7.05 2.99 -7.45
CA HIS A 182 -7.68 4.28 -7.69
C HIS A 182 -8.47 4.26 -9.01
N GLN A 183 -9.74 4.65 -8.98
CA GLN A 183 -10.64 4.62 -10.14
C GLN A 183 -10.47 5.87 -10.99
N SER A 184 -9.29 5.98 -11.61
CA SER A 184 -8.88 7.15 -12.40
C SER A 184 -9.90 7.51 -13.51
N GLY A 185 -10.48 6.52 -14.17
CA GLY A 185 -11.53 6.72 -15.19
C GLY A 185 -12.85 7.21 -14.62
N LEU A 186 -13.27 6.71 -13.45
CA LEU A 186 -14.49 7.17 -12.79
C LEU A 186 -14.37 8.66 -12.43
N MET A 187 -13.26 9.05 -11.81
CA MET A 187 -13.03 10.45 -11.42
C MET A 187 -13.00 11.38 -12.64
N LEU A 188 -12.44 10.93 -13.77
CA LEU A 188 -12.47 11.71 -15.02
C LEU A 188 -13.90 11.91 -15.54
N ALA A 189 -14.72 10.87 -15.57
CA ALA A 189 -16.12 10.97 -16.00
C ALA A 189 -16.94 11.91 -15.09
N VAL A 190 -16.77 11.77 -13.76
CA VAL A 190 -17.44 12.63 -12.77
C VAL A 190 -16.99 14.10 -12.89
N SER A 191 -15.71 14.33 -13.21
CA SER A 191 -15.19 15.69 -13.44
C SER A 191 -15.80 16.35 -14.68
N PHE A 192 -15.96 15.57 -15.77
CA PHE A 192 -16.59 16.04 -17.00
C PHE A 192 -18.08 16.30 -16.81
N GLU A 193 -18.78 15.42 -16.08
CA GLU A 193 -20.18 15.61 -15.70
C GLU A 193 -20.34 16.90 -14.88
N SER A 194 -19.47 17.15 -13.89
CA SER A 194 -19.52 18.37 -13.08
C SER A 194 -19.24 19.63 -13.90
N PHE A 195 -18.35 19.56 -14.89
CA PHE A 195 -18.15 20.64 -15.85
C PHE A 195 -19.43 20.95 -16.65
N ILE A 196 -20.14 19.93 -17.13
CA ILE A 196 -21.41 20.13 -17.85
C ILE A 196 -22.47 20.76 -16.94
N LYS A 197 -22.57 20.33 -15.68
CA LYS A 197 -23.54 20.90 -14.72
C LYS A 197 -23.34 22.40 -14.57
N VAL A 198 -22.12 22.85 -14.30
CA VAL A 198 -21.88 24.29 -14.09
C VAL A 198 -22.09 25.10 -15.37
N VAL A 199 -21.70 24.56 -16.53
CA VAL A 199 -21.95 25.22 -17.82
C VAL A 199 -23.45 25.34 -18.08
N ALA A 200 -24.21 24.26 -17.91
CA ALA A 200 -25.66 24.28 -18.08
C ALA A 200 -26.33 25.28 -17.13
N PHE A 201 -25.95 25.23 -15.84
CA PHE A 201 -26.52 26.10 -14.81
C PHE A 201 -26.24 27.58 -15.06
N VAL A 202 -24.99 27.93 -15.37
CA VAL A 202 -24.58 29.31 -15.67
C VAL A 202 -25.25 29.82 -16.95
N MET A 203 -25.30 29.00 -18.00
CA MET A 203 -25.93 29.40 -19.27
C MET A 203 -27.43 29.65 -19.11
N ILE A 204 -28.14 28.84 -18.32
CA ILE A 204 -29.57 29.06 -18.01
C ILE A 204 -29.75 30.32 -17.16
N GLY A 205 -28.89 30.53 -16.16
CA GLY A 205 -28.92 31.75 -15.35
C GLY A 205 -28.65 33.02 -16.16
N LEU A 206 -27.68 32.99 -17.08
CA LEU A 206 -27.42 34.08 -18.03
C LEU A 206 -28.57 34.28 -19.02
N TYR A 207 -29.18 33.18 -19.50
CA TYR A 207 -30.38 33.25 -20.33
C TYR A 207 -31.55 33.90 -19.58
N CYS A 208 -31.71 33.64 -18.29
CA CYS A 208 -32.69 34.34 -17.47
C CYS A 208 -32.35 35.84 -17.38
N LEU A 209 -31.09 36.21 -17.12
CA LEU A 209 -30.68 37.61 -16.97
C LEU A 209 -30.76 38.45 -18.25
N PHE A 210 -30.41 37.87 -19.40
CA PHE A 210 -30.23 38.62 -20.67
C PHE A 210 -31.17 38.15 -21.79
N GLY A 211 -31.81 37.00 -21.64
CA GLY A 211 -32.76 36.46 -22.62
C GLY A 211 -34.22 36.73 -22.24
N LEU A 212 -34.56 36.73 -20.96
CA LEU A 212 -35.89 37.09 -20.45
C LEU A 212 -35.98 38.55 -20.00
N PHE A 213 -34.87 39.12 -19.55
CA PHE A 213 -34.73 40.48 -19.05
C PHE A 213 -33.58 41.18 -19.76
N ASP A 214 -33.52 42.52 -19.73
CA ASP A 214 -32.42 43.32 -20.29
C ASP A 214 -31.28 43.55 -19.28
N GLY A 215 -30.91 42.50 -18.54
CA GLY A 215 -29.80 42.50 -17.58
C GLY A 215 -30.22 42.51 -16.11
N PRO A 216 -29.25 42.52 -15.18
CA PRO A 216 -29.50 42.39 -13.74
C PRO A 216 -30.26 43.57 -13.14
N VAL A 217 -30.12 44.77 -13.72
CA VAL A 217 -30.84 45.96 -13.26
C VAL A 217 -32.33 45.86 -13.58
N ASP A 218 -32.66 45.38 -14.78
CA ASP A 218 -34.04 45.17 -15.23
C ASP A 218 -34.73 44.08 -14.40
N LEU A 219 -34.04 42.96 -14.16
CA LEU A 219 -34.52 41.92 -13.25
C LEU A 219 -34.79 42.45 -11.84
N TRP A 220 -33.90 43.29 -11.30
CA TRP A 220 -34.07 43.88 -9.97
C TRP A 220 -35.24 44.87 -9.92
N LEU A 221 -35.45 45.65 -10.98
CA LEU A 221 -36.62 46.53 -11.11
C LEU A 221 -37.90 45.71 -11.13
N ALA A 222 -37.97 44.66 -11.96
CA ALA A 222 -39.12 43.76 -12.02
C ALA A 222 -39.39 43.05 -10.68
N LEU A 223 -38.34 42.71 -9.92
CA LEU A 223 -38.46 42.20 -8.56
C LEU A 223 -39.03 43.25 -7.60
N SER A 224 -38.60 44.51 -7.71
CA SER A 224 -39.04 45.59 -6.82
C SER A 224 -40.54 45.91 -6.95
N GLU A 225 -41.16 45.57 -8.08
CA GLU A 225 -42.60 45.69 -8.30
C GLU A 225 -43.40 44.54 -7.65
N ARG A 226 -42.74 43.45 -7.25
CA ARG A 226 -43.34 42.24 -6.66
C ARG A 226 -43.01 42.12 -5.17
N GLN A 227 -43.78 42.83 -4.37
CA GLN A 227 -43.61 42.90 -2.91
C GLN A 227 -43.82 41.54 -2.22
N ASP A 228 -44.64 40.67 -2.80
CA ASP A 228 -44.86 39.28 -2.42
C ASP A 228 -43.59 38.43 -2.47
N VAL A 229 -42.77 38.60 -3.52
CA VAL A 229 -41.50 37.87 -3.68
C VAL A 229 -40.43 38.43 -2.74
N MET A 230 -40.36 39.75 -2.60
CA MET A 230 -39.43 40.41 -1.66
C MET A 230 -39.66 39.95 -0.21
N GLN A 231 -40.92 39.76 0.20
CA GLN A 231 -41.27 39.26 1.54
C GLN A 231 -40.76 37.85 1.82
N THR A 232 -40.66 36.98 0.81
CA THR A 232 -40.05 35.65 0.95
C THR A 232 -38.56 35.73 1.33
N PHE A 233 -37.88 36.83 0.98
CA PHE A 233 -36.46 37.08 1.26
C PHE A 233 -36.19 38.07 2.42
N GLU A 234 -37.22 38.52 3.15
CA GLU A 234 -37.09 39.26 4.44
C GLU A 234 -36.40 38.38 5.52
N PRO A 235 -35.88 38.91 6.65
CA PRO A 235 -34.66 38.37 7.30
C PRO A 235 -34.85 36.98 7.91
N THR A 236 -34.75 35.98 7.05
CA THR A 236 -34.64 34.54 7.29
C THR A 236 -33.17 34.12 7.38
N LEU A 237 -32.24 35.02 7.04
CA LEU A 237 -30.82 34.86 7.26
C LEU A 237 -30.58 34.64 8.76
N PHE A 238 -29.89 33.54 9.09
CA PHE A 238 -29.65 33.08 10.46
C PHE A 238 -30.89 32.59 11.22
N SER A 239 -31.96 32.18 10.52
CA SER A 239 -33.04 31.38 11.12
C SER A 239 -32.50 30.07 11.72
N GLN A 240 -33.29 29.43 12.60
CA GLN A 240 -32.91 28.16 13.21
C GLN A 240 -32.58 27.10 12.14
N SER A 241 -33.44 26.96 11.13
CA SER A 241 -33.22 26.02 10.04
C SER A 241 -32.07 26.41 9.12
N PHE A 242 -31.82 27.70 8.91
CA PHE A 242 -30.64 28.15 8.16
C PHE A 242 -29.34 27.71 8.84
N VAL A 243 -29.21 27.93 10.15
CA VAL A 243 -28.01 27.54 10.92
C VAL A 243 -27.86 26.02 10.95
N THR A 244 -28.95 25.28 11.19
CA THR A 244 -28.94 23.82 11.17
C THR A 244 -28.49 23.29 9.80
N ALA A 245 -29.09 23.78 8.70
CA ALA A 245 -28.74 23.38 7.35
C ALA A 245 -27.27 23.71 7.01
N LEU A 246 -26.76 24.84 7.50
CA LEU A 246 -25.36 25.25 7.30
C LEU A 246 -24.40 24.28 7.98
N LEU A 247 -24.62 23.99 9.26
CA LEU A 247 -23.80 23.06 10.03
C LEU A 247 -23.86 21.63 9.45
N LEU A 248 -25.05 21.17 9.07
CA LEU A 248 -25.22 19.88 8.39
C LEU A 248 -24.44 19.83 7.08
N SER A 249 -24.50 20.88 6.27
CA SER A 249 -23.79 20.94 4.98
C SER A 249 -22.26 20.99 5.16
N MET A 250 -21.78 21.69 6.19
CA MET A 250 -20.36 21.71 6.58
C MET A 250 -19.82 20.32 6.94
N VAL A 251 -20.64 19.51 7.60
CA VAL A 251 -20.28 18.14 8.01
C VAL A 251 -20.47 17.16 6.85
N ALA A 252 -21.52 17.32 6.05
CA ALA A 252 -21.89 16.42 4.97
C ALA A 252 -20.79 16.30 3.90
N ILE A 253 -20.12 17.40 3.54
CA ILE A 253 -19.01 17.37 2.56
C ILE A 253 -17.85 16.47 3.00
N LEU A 254 -17.70 16.22 4.31
CA LEU A 254 -16.65 15.36 4.86
C LEU A 254 -17.14 13.93 5.10
N CYS A 255 -18.37 13.78 5.61
CA CYS A 255 -18.87 12.52 6.15
C CYS A 255 -19.67 11.69 5.14
N LEU A 256 -20.18 12.30 4.06
CA LEU A 256 -20.92 11.55 3.04
C LEU A 256 -20.03 10.47 2.42
N PRO A 257 -20.44 9.19 2.40
CA PRO A 257 -19.62 8.11 1.86
C PRO A 257 -19.08 8.40 0.45
N ARG A 258 -19.91 9.00 -0.42
CA ARG A 258 -19.47 9.42 -1.76
C ARG A 258 -18.40 10.51 -1.75
N GLN A 259 -18.52 11.50 -0.85
CA GLN A 259 -17.60 12.63 -0.75
C GLN A 259 -16.30 12.19 -0.10
N PHE A 260 -16.39 11.34 0.93
CA PHE A 260 -15.22 10.70 1.53
C PHE A 260 -14.49 9.84 0.49
N HIS A 261 -15.20 9.04 -0.30
CA HIS A 261 -14.56 8.27 -1.37
C HIS A 261 -13.87 9.18 -2.39
N ALA A 262 -14.58 10.14 -2.97
CA ALA A 262 -14.03 11.02 -4.01
C ALA A 262 -12.93 11.98 -3.50
N GLY A 263 -13.03 12.48 -2.27
CA GLY A 263 -12.11 13.48 -1.72
C GLY A 263 -11.04 12.97 -0.76
N VAL A 264 -11.17 11.75 -0.26
CA VAL A 264 -10.18 11.16 0.65
C VAL A 264 -9.53 9.92 0.05
N VAL A 265 -10.33 8.99 -0.46
CA VAL A 265 -9.83 7.71 -0.98
C VAL A 265 -9.22 7.85 -2.37
N GLU A 266 -9.86 8.59 -3.27
CA GLU A 266 -9.40 8.78 -4.67
C GLU A 266 -8.32 9.86 -4.83
N ASN A 267 -7.93 10.55 -3.75
CA ASN A 267 -6.85 11.52 -3.82
C ASN A 267 -5.49 10.79 -3.85
N ASN A 268 -4.74 11.00 -4.94
CA ASN A 268 -3.43 10.40 -5.16
C ASN A 268 -2.23 11.36 -4.90
N ASP A 269 -2.46 12.66 -4.82
CA ASP A 269 -1.44 13.67 -4.51
C ASP A 269 -2.04 14.78 -3.62
N LEU A 270 -1.45 14.96 -2.44
CA LEU A 270 -1.85 15.98 -1.46
C LEU A 270 -1.77 17.41 -2.03
N ARG A 271 -0.96 17.65 -3.06
CA ARG A 271 -0.88 18.95 -3.75
C ARG A 271 -2.20 19.36 -4.39
N HIS A 272 -3.06 18.41 -4.77
CA HIS A 272 -4.37 18.70 -5.34
C HIS A 272 -5.26 19.48 -4.36
N LEU A 273 -5.06 19.30 -3.06
CA LEU A 273 -5.84 20.02 -2.03
C LEU A 273 -5.62 21.54 -2.09
N ARG A 274 -4.44 22.01 -2.56
CA ARG A 274 -4.16 23.45 -2.70
C ARG A 274 -5.02 24.09 -3.78
N THR A 275 -5.16 23.43 -4.93
CA THR A 275 -6.02 23.91 -6.03
C THR A 275 -7.50 23.79 -5.65
N THR A 276 -7.90 22.66 -5.05
CA THR A 276 -9.27 22.42 -4.59
C THR A 276 -9.76 23.48 -3.60
N ARG A 277 -8.86 24.01 -2.76
CA ARG A 277 -9.18 25.06 -1.78
C ARG A 277 -9.83 26.30 -2.40
N TRP A 278 -9.56 26.59 -3.67
CA TRP A 278 -10.11 27.75 -4.37
C TRP A 278 -11.11 27.34 -5.45
N LEU A 279 -10.81 26.27 -6.19
CA LEU A 279 -11.62 25.86 -7.33
C LEU A 279 -13.00 25.32 -6.91
N LEU A 280 -13.08 24.55 -5.83
CA LEU A 280 -14.36 24.03 -5.34
C LEU A 280 -15.26 25.15 -4.77
N PRO A 281 -14.76 26.10 -3.95
CA PRO A 281 -15.56 27.26 -3.58
C PRO A 281 -16.04 28.11 -4.75
N LEU A 282 -15.20 28.34 -5.76
CA LEU A 282 -15.60 29.05 -6.97
C LEU A 282 -16.75 28.32 -7.70
N TYR A 283 -16.62 27.00 -7.85
CA TYR A 283 -17.65 26.16 -8.46
C TYR A 283 -18.99 26.27 -7.73
N LEU A 284 -18.99 26.16 -6.39
CA LEU A 284 -20.22 26.26 -5.58
C LEU A 284 -20.80 27.68 -5.55
N PHE A 285 -19.93 28.70 -5.57
CA PHE A 285 -20.35 30.10 -5.63
C PHE A 285 -21.11 30.40 -6.92
N LEU A 286 -20.70 29.83 -8.06
CA LEU A 286 -21.42 29.99 -9.33
C LEU A 286 -22.84 29.42 -9.25
N PHE A 287 -23.03 28.26 -8.63
CA PHE A 287 -24.38 27.75 -8.38
C PHE A 287 -25.18 28.68 -7.48
N ALA A 288 -24.63 29.07 -6.33
CA ALA A 288 -25.30 29.97 -5.39
C ALA A 288 -25.72 31.30 -6.04
N LEU A 289 -24.87 31.87 -6.89
CA LEU A 289 -25.13 33.13 -7.58
C LEU A 289 -26.27 33.02 -8.60
N PHE A 290 -26.28 31.96 -9.42
CA PHE A 290 -27.24 31.83 -10.52
C PHE A 290 -28.59 31.21 -10.14
N VAL A 291 -28.75 30.69 -8.92
CA VAL A 291 -30.07 30.31 -8.39
C VAL A 291 -31.02 31.51 -8.40
N LEU A 292 -30.55 32.67 -7.91
CA LEU A 292 -31.41 33.83 -7.70
C LEU A 292 -32.05 34.37 -9.00
N PRO A 293 -31.30 34.60 -10.11
CA PRO A 293 -31.91 35.00 -11.38
C PRO A 293 -32.95 34.02 -11.92
N ILE A 294 -32.70 32.72 -11.77
CA ILE A 294 -33.63 31.66 -12.23
C ILE A 294 -34.93 31.72 -11.44
N VAL A 295 -34.83 31.81 -10.12
CA VAL A 295 -36.00 31.87 -9.22
C VAL A 295 -36.82 33.11 -9.49
N ILE A 296 -36.19 34.29 -9.50
CA ILE A 296 -36.89 35.56 -9.75
C ILE A 296 -37.61 35.51 -11.09
N SER A 297 -36.94 35.03 -12.14
CA SER A 297 -37.54 34.88 -13.47
C SER A 297 -38.73 33.93 -13.44
N GLY A 298 -38.62 32.79 -12.76
CA GLY A 298 -39.68 31.80 -12.62
C GLY A 298 -40.90 32.36 -11.89
N VAL A 299 -40.70 33.03 -10.76
CA VAL A 299 -41.79 33.58 -9.95
C VAL A 299 -42.49 34.75 -10.66
N ILE A 300 -41.75 35.60 -11.37
CA ILE A 300 -42.32 36.72 -12.12
C ILE A 300 -43.12 36.22 -13.33
N THR A 301 -42.54 35.33 -14.14
CA THR A 301 -43.14 34.90 -15.41
C THR A 301 -44.15 33.77 -15.26
N GLN A 302 -43.99 32.91 -14.26
CA GLN A 302 -44.80 31.70 -14.03
C GLN A 302 -45.18 31.52 -12.54
N PRO A 303 -45.91 32.46 -11.94
CA PRO A 303 -46.30 32.40 -10.53
C PRO A 303 -47.21 31.21 -10.19
N TYR A 304 -47.96 30.69 -11.16
CA TYR A 304 -48.83 29.52 -10.99
C TYR A 304 -48.06 28.20 -10.74
N LEU A 305 -46.75 28.17 -11.04
CA LEU A 305 -45.87 27.03 -10.78
C LEU A 305 -45.12 27.14 -9.44
N LEU A 306 -45.44 28.09 -8.56
CA LEU A 306 -44.73 28.27 -7.29
C LEU A 306 -44.72 27.00 -6.42
N GLY A 307 -45.83 26.23 -6.41
CA GLY A 307 -45.91 24.94 -5.73
C GLY A 307 -45.09 23.81 -6.39
N GLN A 308 -44.59 24.02 -7.61
CA GLN A 308 -43.72 23.10 -8.36
C GLN A 308 -42.45 23.82 -8.85
N ALA A 309 -41.93 24.75 -8.04
CA ALA A 309 -40.81 25.62 -8.41
C ALA A 309 -39.51 24.86 -8.76
N ASP A 310 -39.38 23.61 -8.34
CA ASP A 310 -38.31 22.69 -8.77
C ASP A 310 -38.23 22.53 -10.31
N THR A 311 -39.34 22.77 -11.01
CA THR A 311 -39.44 22.67 -12.48
C THR A 311 -38.94 23.92 -13.21
N TYR A 312 -38.63 25.03 -12.52
CA TYR A 312 -38.33 26.32 -13.19
C TYR A 312 -37.17 26.26 -14.18
N MET A 313 -36.15 25.45 -13.93
CA MET A 313 -35.05 25.28 -14.90
C MET A 313 -35.52 24.66 -16.23
N LEU A 314 -36.57 23.84 -16.21
CA LEU A 314 -37.16 23.24 -17.42
C LEU A 314 -38.29 24.11 -17.99
N SER A 315 -39.13 24.69 -17.13
CA SER A 315 -40.33 25.43 -17.54
C SER A 315 -40.00 26.76 -18.21
N LEU A 316 -38.97 27.46 -17.76
CA LEU A 316 -38.58 28.78 -18.30
C LEU A 316 -38.15 28.70 -19.78
N PRO A 317 -37.19 27.81 -20.17
CA PRO A 317 -36.88 27.60 -21.58
C PRO A 317 -38.06 27.08 -22.39
N MET A 318 -38.87 26.19 -21.81
CA MET A 318 -40.01 25.57 -22.49
C MET A 318 -41.09 26.59 -22.83
N ALA A 319 -41.39 27.52 -21.91
CA ALA A 319 -42.39 28.57 -22.12
C ALA A 319 -42.00 29.54 -23.25
N GLN A 320 -40.71 29.76 -23.47
CA GLN A 320 -40.19 30.59 -24.55
C GLN A 320 -39.94 29.82 -25.85
N GLY A 321 -40.26 28.52 -25.90
CA GLY A 321 -39.98 27.68 -27.06
C GLY A 321 -38.49 27.51 -27.38
N ASN A 322 -37.59 27.74 -26.41
CA ASN A 322 -36.15 27.62 -26.62
C ASN A 322 -35.69 26.16 -26.42
N SER A 323 -35.74 25.39 -27.50
CA SER A 323 -35.36 23.96 -27.52
C SER A 323 -33.92 23.71 -27.05
N PHE A 324 -32.97 24.61 -27.35
CA PHE A 324 -31.57 24.43 -26.97
C PHE A 324 -31.37 24.55 -25.46
N MET A 325 -31.92 25.61 -24.84
CA MET A 325 -31.83 25.82 -23.39
C MET A 325 -32.59 24.74 -22.62
N LEU A 326 -33.73 24.28 -23.13
CA LEU A 326 -34.48 23.16 -22.56
C LEU A 326 -33.64 21.86 -22.57
N MET A 327 -32.99 21.55 -23.70
CA MET A 327 -32.11 20.38 -23.82
C MET A 327 -30.90 20.49 -22.88
N LEU A 328 -30.31 21.68 -22.77
CA LEU A 328 -29.17 21.93 -21.88
C LEU A 328 -29.57 21.75 -20.41
N SER A 329 -30.73 22.26 -20.00
CA SER A 329 -31.29 22.05 -18.65
C SER A 329 -31.54 20.57 -18.37
N PHE A 330 -32.15 19.87 -19.34
CA PHE A 330 -32.45 18.44 -19.22
C PHE A 330 -31.17 17.60 -19.06
N ILE A 331 -30.15 17.83 -19.91
CA ILE A 331 -28.85 17.17 -19.78
C ILE A 331 -28.18 17.53 -18.44
N GLY A 332 -28.23 18.79 -18.02
CA GLY A 332 -27.69 19.25 -16.74
C GLY A 332 -28.33 18.54 -15.54
N GLY A 333 -29.65 18.37 -15.53
CA GLY A 333 -30.37 17.65 -14.49
C GLY A 333 -30.09 16.15 -14.46
N ILE A 334 -30.05 15.50 -15.63
CA ILE A 334 -29.65 14.09 -15.74
C ILE A 334 -28.21 13.91 -15.27
N ALA A 335 -27.29 14.77 -15.73
CA ALA A 335 -25.91 14.78 -15.27
C ALA A 335 -25.86 14.90 -13.74
N ALA A 336 -26.58 15.85 -13.15
CA ALA A 336 -26.61 16.06 -11.70
C ALA A 336 -27.11 14.84 -10.90
N ALA A 337 -28.09 14.09 -11.41
CA ALA A 337 -28.61 12.89 -10.75
C ALA A 337 -27.72 11.66 -10.96
N THR A 338 -27.29 11.39 -12.20
CA THR A 338 -26.58 10.16 -12.58
C THR A 338 -25.27 9.98 -11.82
N GLY A 339 -24.37 10.97 -11.80
CA GLY A 339 -23.09 10.86 -11.10
C GLY A 339 -23.23 10.66 -9.60
N MET A 340 -24.21 11.33 -8.98
CA MET A 340 -24.54 11.11 -7.58
C MET A 340 -24.90 9.64 -7.34
N VAL A 341 -25.82 9.08 -8.12
CA VAL A 341 -26.33 7.71 -7.94
C VAL A 341 -25.20 6.70 -8.12
N ILE A 342 -24.36 6.87 -9.14
CA ILE A 342 -23.25 5.96 -9.45
C ILE A 342 -22.23 5.97 -8.31
N VAL A 343 -21.68 7.13 -7.96
CA VAL A 343 -20.60 7.23 -6.97
C VAL A 343 -21.10 6.84 -5.58
N SER A 344 -22.33 7.22 -5.21
CA SER A 344 -22.92 6.83 -3.93
C SER A 344 -23.13 5.32 -3.84
N THR A 345 -23.70 4.72 -4.88
CA THR A 345 -24.01 3.28 -4.86
C THR A 345 -22.73 2.45 -4.93
N ILE A 346 -21.70 2.88 -5.66
CA ILE A 346 -20.38 2.24 -5.65
C ILE A 346 -19.74 2.32 -4.27
N ALA A 347 -19.67 3.52 -3.66
CA ALA A 347 -19.07 3.69 -2.34
C ALA A 347 -19.79 2.84 -1.28
N LEU A 348 -21.13 2.83 -1.27
CA LEU A 348 -21.92 2.00 -0.37
C LEU A 348 -21.78 0.50 -0.66
N ALA A 349 -21.74 0.08 -1.92
CA ALA A 349 -21.55 -1.32 -2.28
C ALA A 349 -20.17 -1.83 -1.87
N ILE A 350 -19.12 -1.01 -1.99
CA ILE A 350 -17.77 -1.33 -1.48
C ILE A 350 -17.82 -1.52 0.04
N MET A 351 -18.41 -0.56 0.77
CA MET A 351 -18.56 -0.65 2.23
C MET A 351 -19.34 -1.90 2.66
N LEU A 352 -20.51 -2.14 2.04
CA LEU A 352 -21.38 -3.28 2.35
C LEU A 352 -20.68 -4.60 2.03
N THR A 353 -19.97 -4.68 0.91
CA THR A 353 -19.24 -5.90 0.52
C THR A 353 -18.10 -6.19 1.49
N ASN A 354 -17.27 -5.20 1.81
CA ASN A 354 -16.05 -5.39 2.59
C ASN A 354 -16.33 -5.56 4.09
N GLU A 355 -17.22 -4.76 4.66
CA GLU A 355 -17.43 -4.73 6.12
C GLU A 355 -18.52 -5.70 6.60
N VAL A 356 -19.52 -5.97 5.75
CA VAL A 356 -20.71 -6.75 6.13
C VAL A 356 -20.75 -8.11 5.44
N LEU A 357 -20.77 -8.14 4.10
CA LEU A 357 -21.07 -9.35 3.34
C LEU A 357 -19.89 -10.34 3.29
N LEU A 358 -18.70 -9.91 2.89
CA LEU A 358 -17.51 -10.76 2.81
C LEU A 358 -17.21 -11.44 4.15
N PRO A 359 -17.23 -10.73 5.28
CA PRO A 359 -16.89 -11.36 6.55
C PRO A 359 -18.00 -12.26 7.12
N PHE A 360 -19.25 -12.12 6.65
CA PHE A 360 -20.35 -13.06 6.92
C PHE A 360 -20.21 -14.32 6.06
N TRP A 361 -19.91 -14.14 4.77
CA TRP A 361 -19.69 -15.21 3.80
C TRP A 361 -18.53 -16.13 4.20
N LEU A 362 -17.38 -15.55 4.59
CA LEU A 362 -16.20 -16.31 5.05
C LEU A 362 -16.48 -17.13 6.32
N ARG A 363 -17.33 -16.65 7.23
CA ARG A 363 -17.68 -17.41 8.45
C ARG A 363 -18.51 -18.65 8.14
N SER A 364 -19.31 -18.62 7.09
CA SER A 364 -20.20 -19.72 6.70
C SER A 364 -19.49 -20.85 5.95
N ARG A 365 -18.26 -20.66 5.45
CA ARG A 365 -17.57 -21.62 4.55
C ARG A 365 -16.15 -22.01 4.98
N LEU A 366 -15.84 -21.89 6.28
CA LEU A 366 -14.53 -22.21 6.88
C LEU A 366 -14.08 -23.70 6.77
N HIS A 367 -14.84 -24.58 6.12
CA HIS A 367 -14.54 -26.02 6.02
C HIS A 367 -13.94 -26.48 4.68
N GLU A 368 -13.89 -25.65 3.63
CA GLU A 368 -13.37 -26.08 2.31
C GLU A 368 -12.11 -25.28 1.92
N LYS A 369 -10.93 -25.91 2.07
CA LYS A 369 -9.62 -25.35 1.71
C LYS A 369 -9.42 -25.14 0.19
N GLU A 370 -10.30 -25.68 -0.66
CA GLU A 370 -10.09 -25.73 -2.12
C GLU A 370 -10.64 -24.53 -2.92
N GLN A 371 -11.43 -23.63 -2.33
CA GLN A 371 -12.15 -22.58 -3.09
C GLN A 371 -11.49 -21.18 -3.13
N LEU A 372 -10.23 -21.03 -2.71
CA LEU A 372 -9.53 -19.74 -2.72
C LEU A 372 -9.26 -19.19 -4.14
N SER A 373 -9.34 -20.02 -5.18
CA SER A 373 -9.14 -19.61 -6.59
C SER A 373 -10.30 -18.79 -7.18
N ASP A 374 -11.51 -18.83 -6.61
CA ASP A 374 -12.72 -18.18 -7.17
C ASP A 374 -13.18 -16.94 -6.37
N LEU A 375 -12.38 -16.50 -5.39
CA LEU A 375 -12.72 -15.41 -4.46
C LEU A 375 -13.00 -14.09 -5.20
N GLY A 376 -12.22 -13.78 -6.23
CA GLY A 376 -12.39 -12.56 -7.04
C GLY A 376 -13.67 -12.55 -7.90
N ARG A 377 -14.16 -13.71 -8.34
CA ARG A 377 -15.43 -13.81 -9.07
C ARG A 377 -16.62 -13.60 -8.12
N GLN A 378 -16.56 -14.19 -6.94
CA GLN A 378 -17.62 -14.09 -5.95
C GLN A 378 -17.72 -12.69 -5.34
N LEU A 379 -16.60 -12.03 -5.08
CA LEU A 379 -16.58 -10.61 -4.67
C LEU A 379 -17.28 -9.70 -5.70
N ARG A 380 -17.08 -9.95 -7.00
CA ARG A 380 -17.80 -9.21 -8.06
C ARG A 380 -19.30 -9.46 -8.03
N LEU A 381 -19.73 -10.71 -7.83
CA LEU A 381 -21.15 -11.05 -7.72
C LEU A 381 -21.79 -10.39 -6.50
N LEU A 382 -21.15 -10.43 -5.34
CA LEU A 382 -21.63 -9.76 -4.12
C LEU A 382 -21.76 -8.25 -4.30
N ARG A 383 -20.80 -7.61 -4.97
CA ARG A 383 -20.88 -6.17 -5.26
C ARG A 383 -22.01 -5.84 -6.23
N ARG A 384 -22.21 -6.64 -7.28
CA ARG A 384 -23.34 -6.50 -8.23
C ARG A 384 -24.69 -6.65 -7.52
N ALA A 385 -24.83 -7.65 -6.67
CA ALA A 385 -26.02 -7.86 -5.86
C ALA A 385 -26.28 -6.67 -4.92
N SER A 386 -25.23 -6.16 -4.27
CA SER A 386 -25.33 -4.99 -3.39
C SER A 386 -25.85 -3.75 -4.13
N ILE A 387 -25.32 -3.47 -5.33
CA ILE A 387 -25.78 -2.35 -6.17
C ILE A 387 -27.26 -2.49 -6.51
N LEU A 388 -27.70 -3.68 -6.96
CA LEU A 388 -29.09 -3.95 -7.31
C LEU A 388 -30.03 -3.82 -6.12
N VAL A 389 -29.64 -4.35 -4.95
CA VAL A 389 -30.44 -4.24 -3.72
C VAL A 389 -30.56 -2.79 -3.26
N LEU A 390 -29.46 -2.02 -3.27
CA LEU A 390 -29.48 -0.61 -2.87
C LEU A 390 -30.40 0.23 -3.78
N LEU A 391 -30.33 0.03 -5.10
CA LEU A 391 -31.18 0.76 -6.04
C LEU A 391 -32.64 0.29 -6.00
N GLY A 392 -32.89 -1.01 -5.80
CA GLY A 392 -34.23 -1.53 -5.58
C GLY A 392 -34.88 -0.97 -4.31
N LEU A 393 -34.11 -0.87 -3.22
CA LEU A 393 -34.55 -0.22 -1.98
C LEU A 393 -34.79 1.28 -2.18
N ALA A 394 -33.94 1.97 -2.95
CA ALA A 394 -34.13 3.38 -3.24
C ALA A 394 -35.40 3.63 -4.08
N PHE A 395 -35.70 2.74 -5.03
CA PHE A 395 -36.94 2.77 -5.79
C PHE A 395 -38.17 2.49 -4.90
N ALA A 396 -38.12 1.47 -4.04
CA ALA A 396 -39.18 1.22 -3.07
C ALA A 396 -39.39 2.39 -2.10
N PHE A 397 -38.32 3.09 -1.74
CA PHE A 397 -38.40 4.27 -0.89
C PHE A 397 -38.98 5.48 -1.64
N HIS A 398 -38.68 5.64 -2.93
CA HIS A 398 -39.28 6.67 -3.78
C HIS A 398 -40.81 6.55 -3.84
N THR A 399 -41.35 5.33 -3.94
CA THR A 399 -42.82 5.12 -3.98
C THR A 399 -43.50 5.38 -2.62
N LEU A 400 -42.75 5.30 -1.51
CA LEU A 400 -43.27 5.62 -0.17
C LEU A 400 -43.34 7.14 0.09
N ILE A 401 -42.38 7.93 -0.43
CA ILE A 401 -42.30 9.38 -0.17
C ILE A 401 -43.08 10.23 -1.17
N ASP A 402 -43.73 9.64 -2.16
CA ASP A 402 -44.37 10.43 -3.24
C ASP A 402 -45.47 11.41 -2.75
N ARG A 403 -45.84 11.33 -1.47
CA ARG A 403 -46.79 12.19 -0.75
C ARG A 403 -46.18 13.48 -0.15
N PHE A 404 -44.87 13.67 -0.20
CA PHE A 404 -44.20 14.89 0.33
C PHE A 404 -43.73 15.82 -0.81
N ASP A 405 -44.10 17.10 -0.70
CA ASP A 405 -44.06 18.10 -1.80
C ASP A 405 -42.75 18.92 -1.91
N GLY A 406 -41.62 18.46 -1.36
CA GLY A 406 -40.35 19.19 -1.46
C GLY A 406 -39.13 18.29 -1.59
N LEU A 407 -38.33 18.49 -2.66
CA LEU A 407 -37.08 17.74 -2.87
C LEU A 407 -36.03 18.06 -1.77
N ALA A 408 -36.05 19.26 -1.21
CA ALA A 408 -34.99 19.77 -0.35
C ALA A 408 -34.99 19.21 1.08
N SER A 409 -36.17 19.05 1.69
CA SER A 409 -36.31 18.53 3.05
C SER A 409 -35.75 17.10 3.17
N ILE A 410 -36.00 16.25 2.15
CA ILE A 410 -35.51 14.86 2.09
C ILE A 410 -33.98 14.80 2.09
N GLY A 411 -33.34 15.76 1.43
CA GLY A 411 -31.89 15.84 1.39
C GLY A 411 -31.27 16.18 2.74
N LEU A 412 -31.87 17.11 3.49
CA LEU A 412 -31.40 17.50 4.83
C LEU A 412 -31.52 16.35 5.85
N LEU A 413 -32.54 15.50 5.73
CA LEU A 413 -32.68 14.27 6.55
C LEU A 413 -31.44 13.37 6.41
N SER A 414 -30.96 13.21 5.17
CA SER A 414 -29.82 12.36 4.86
C SER A 414 -28.50 12.97 5.36
N PHE A 415 -28.37 14.30 5.30
CA PHE A 415 -27.23 15.00 5.90
C PHE A 415 -27.23 14.87 7.43
N ALA A 416 -28.39 14.94 8.08
CA ALA A 416 -28.52 14.72 9.52
C ALA A 416 -28.12 13.31 9.95
N ALA A 417 -28.44 12.29 9.13
CA ALA A 417 -28.05 10.89 9.38
C ALA A 417 -26.52 10.71 9.35
N VAL A 418 -25.90 11.28 8.33
CA VAL A 418 -24.46 11.18 8.09
C VAL A 418 -23.66 12.07 9.04
N ALA A 419 -24.25 13.17 9.51
CA ALA A 419 -23.65 14.04 10.52
C ALA A 419 -23.39 13.31 11.85
N GLN A 420 -24.07 12.18 12.11
CA GLN A 420 -23.80 11.33 13.27
C GLN A 420 -22.38 10.75 13.28
N PHE A 421 -21.68 10.71 12.14
CA PHE A 421 -20.27 10.31 12.11
C PHE A 421 -19.32 11.40 12.64
N SER A 422 -19.76 12.66 12.67
CA SER A 422 -18.88 13.80 12.96
C SER A 422 -18.20 13.76 14.32
N PRO A 423 -18.84 13.39 15.45
CA PRO A 423 -18.15 13.37 16.74
C PRO A 423 -17.01 12.35 16.76
N ALA A 424 -17.27 11.16 16.21
CA ALA A 424 -16.28 10.10 16.10
C ALA A 424 -15.17 10.42 15.09
N LEU A 425 -15.48 11.10 13.98
CA LEU A 425 -14.50 11.51 12.96
C LEU A 425 -13.57 12.62 13.47
N ILE A 426 -14.12 13.66 14.11
CA ILE A 426 -13.32 14.75 14.70
C ILE A 426 -12.50 14.20 15.87
N GLY A 427 -13.12 13.38 16.73
CA GLY A 427 -12.43 12.68 17.81
C GLY A 427 -11.29 11.78 17.31
N ALA A 428 -11.45 11.15 16.14
CA ALA A 428 -10.40 10.32 15.56
C ALA A 428 -9.12 11.10 15.26
N LEU A 429 -9.25 12.35 14.83
CA LEU A 429 -8.15 13.18 14.31
C LEU A 429 -7.52 14.10 15.35
N TYR A 430 -8.27 14.48 16.40
CA TYR A 430 -7.83 15.46 17.39
C TYR A 430 -7.85 14.96 18.83
N TRP A 431 -8.58 13.89 19.13
CA TRP A 431 -8.71 13.40 20.51
C TRP A 431 -8.01 12.07 20.71
N ARG A 432 -6.82 12.12 21.34
CA ARG A 432 -6.00 10.92 21.63
C ARG A 432 -6.75 9.92 22.51
N ASN A 433 -7.51 10.41 23.49
CA ASN A 433 -8.24 9.58 24.45
C ASN A 433 -9.60 9.06 23.94
N GLY A 434 -9.97 9.31 22.68
CA GLY A 434 -11.21 8.76 22.10
C GLY A 434 -11.14 7.23 21.97
N HIS A 435 -12.19 6.52 22.40
CA HIS A 435 -12.22 5.06 22.46
C HIS A 435 -13.38 4.44 21.68
N LYS A 436 -13.20 3.19 21.20
CA LYS A 436 -14.17 2.46 20.36
C LYS A 436 -15.54 2.27 21.00
N ARG A 437 -15.61 2.08 22.32
CA ARG A 437 -16.87 1.95 23.06
C ARG A 437 -17.71 3.23 22.99
N GLY A 438 -17.09 4.40 23.20
CA GLY A 438 -17.76 5.68 23.05
C GLY A 438 -18.26 5.88 21.62
N ALA A 439 -17.44 5.55 20.62
CA ALA A 439 -17.83 5.70 19.22
C ALA A 439 -19.06 4.84 18.85
N ILE A 440 -19.09 3.57 19.29
CA ILE A 440 -20.21 2.65 19.02
C ILE A 440 -21.49 3.11 19.73
N ILE A 441 -21.42 3.43 21.03
CA ILE A 441 -22.60 3.81 21.82
C ILE A 441 -23.14 5.17 21.38
N GLY A 442 -22.27 6.16 21.19
CA GLY A 442 -22.65 7.49 20.72
C GLY A 442 -23.34 7.44 19.36
N LEU A 443 -22.72 6.77 18.39
CA LEU A 443 -23.29 6.62 17.05
C LEU A 443 -24.63 5.87 17.10
N GLY A 444 -24.72 4.80 17.88
CA GLY A 444 -25.96 4.02 18.03
C GLY A 444 -27.12 4.84 18.61
N LEU A 445 -26.88 5.56 19.72
CA LEU A 445 -27.91 6.37 20.36
C LEU A 445 -28.33 7.56 19.48
N GLY A 446 -27.37 8.28 18.91
CA GLY A 446 -27.66 9.41 18.01
C GLY A 446 -28.47 8.99 16.79
N PHE A 447 -28.07 7.87 16.16
CA PHE A 447 -28.79 7.35 15.01
C PHE A 447 -30.21 6.88 15.34
N MET A 448 -30.43 6.27 16.51
CA MET A 448 -31.78 5.87 16.95
C MET A 448 -32.69 7.08 17.19
N ILE A 449 -32.17 8.15 17.79
CA ILE A 449 -32.92 9.40 17.97
C ILE A 449 -33.21 10.06 16.62
N TRP A 450 -32.22 10.11 15.72
CA TRP A 450 -32.44 10.60 14.36
C TRP A 450 -33.51 9.79 13.62
N PHE A 451 -33.44 8.46 13.70
CA PHE A 451 -34.41 7.57 13.06
C PHE A 451 -35.81 7.85 13.58
N TYR A 452 -35.96 7.99 14.90
CA TYR A 452 -37.24 8.24 15.56
C TYR A 452 -37.82 9.64 15.27
N CYS A 453 -37.00 10.69 15.39
CA CYS A 453 -37.47 12.07 15.27
C CYS A 453 -37.62 12.54 13.82
N LEU A 454 -36.83 12.00 12.88
CA LEU A 454 -36.71 12.57 11.53
C LEU A 454 -37.13 11.60 10.43
N LEU A 455 -36.65 10.35 10.44
CA LEU A 455 -36.96 9.41 9.36
C LEU A 455 -38.33 8.74 9.53
N LEU A 456 -38.65 8.31 10.75
CA LEU A 456 -39.87 7.56 11.03
C LEU A 456 -41.16 8.36 10.70
N PRO A 457 -41.28 9.66 11.02
CA PRO A 457 -42.46 10.45 10.65
C PRO A 457 -42.66 10.58 9.13
N VAL A 458 -41.59 10.48 8.35
CA VAL A 458 -41.65 10.57 6.88
C VAL A 458 -42.12 9.26 6.24
N ILE A 459 -41.88 8.12 6.89
CA ILE A 459 -42.24 6.79 6.38
C ILE A 459 -43.65 6.38 6.82
N LEU A 460 -44.08 6.83 8.01
CA LEU A 460 -45.37 6.45 8.57
C LEU A 460 -46.55 7.19 7.91
N PRO A 461 -47.75 6.57 7.84
CA PRO A 461 -48.96 7.26 7.44
C PRO A 461 -49.29 8.43 8.37
N VAL A 462 -49.90 9.49 7.82
CA VAL A 462 -50.22 10.75 8.54
C VAL A 462 -50.97 10.50 9.86
N GLU A 463 -51.92 9.58 9.88
CA GLU A 463 -52.69 9.22 11.09
C GLU A 463 -51.81 8.72 12.24
N TRP A 464 -50.81 7.91 11.91
CA TRP A 464 -49.88 7.37 12.89
C TRP A 464 -48.91 8.44 13.39
N VAL A 465 -48.49 9.35 12.50
CA VAL A 465 -47.63 10.49 12.86
C VAL A 465 -48.35 11.43 13.82
N LEU A 466 -49.63 11.76 13.54
CA LEU A 466 -50.46 12.57 14.43
C LEU A 466 -50.59 11.92 15.81
N SER A 467 -50.93 10.62 15.85
CA SER A 467 -51.02 9.87 17.12
C SER A 467 -49.69 9.84 17.90
N LEU A 468 -48.57 9.69 17.18
CA LEU A 468 -47.23 9.67 17.76
C LEU A 468 -46.82 11.04 18.32
N ASN A 469 -47.20 12.13 17.64
CA ASN A 469 -46.95 13.50 18.09
C ASN A 469 -47.90 13.92 19.23
N GLU A 470 -49.12 13.37 19.31
CA GLU A 470 -50.04 13.63 20.42
C GLU A 470 -49.68 12.83 21.69
N ASN A 471 -49.50 11.52 21.55
CA ASN A 471 -49.36 10.62 22.70
C ASN A 471 -47.90 10.31 23.05
N GLY A 472 -46.95 10.54 22.15
CA GLY A 472 -45.56 10.12 22.29
C GLY A 472 -45.39 8.60 22.24
N LEU A 473 -44.13 8.13 22.22
CA LEU A 473 -43.85 6.69 22.20
C LEU A 473 -44.42 5.99 23.45
N LEU A 474 -45.15 4.89 23.26
CA LEU A 474 -45.80 4.12 24.35
C LEU A 474 -46.80 4.92 25.20
N GLY A 475 -47.32 6.04 24.70
CA GLY A 475 -48.23 6.91 25.46
C GLY A 475 -47.53 7.85 26.45
N LEU A 476 -46.21 7.96 26.39
CA LEU A 476 -45.43 8.91 27.18
C LEU A 476 -45.26 10.22 26.41
N GLY A 477 -45.98 11.28 26.81
CA GLY A 477 -45.93 12.60 26.16
C GLY A 477 -44.54 13.27 26.15
N LEU A 478 -43.60 12.83 27.00
CA LEU A 478 -42.20 13.27 26.97
C LEU A 478 -41.40 12.71 25.77
N LEU A 479 -41.91 11.65 25.12
CA LEU A 479 -41.27 11.00 23.99
C LEU A 479 -41.98 11.37 22.68
N ARG A 480 -42.38 12.63 22.52
CA ARG A 480 -42.93 13.12 21.24
C ARG A 480 -41.77 13.37 20.26
N PRO A 481 -41.86 12.91 19.00
CA PRO A 481 -40.78 13.08 18.01
C PRO A 481 -40.36 14.53 17.77
N GLU A 482 -41.33 15.45 17.71
CA GLU A 482 -41.11 16.88 17.45
C GLU A 482 -40.93 17.73 18.72
N ALA A 483 -41.19 17.15 19.90
CA ALA A 483 -41.12 17.83 21.19
C ALA A 483 -40.52 16.89 22.26
N LEU A 484 -39.40 16.26 21.93
CA LEU A 484 -38.69 15.33 22.80
C LEU A 484 -38.32 16.03 24.11
N PHE A 485 -38.62 15.37 25.23
CA PHE A 485 -38.50 15.90 26.59
C PHE A 485 -39.33 17.16 26.89
N GLY A 486 -40.38 17.42 26.11
CA GLY A 486 -41.28 18.56 26.29
C GLY A 486 -40.68 19.90 25.85
N ILE A 487 -39.60 19.89 25.06
CA ILE A 487 -39.05 21.12 24.46
C ILE A 487 -39.82 21.44 23.19
N GLU A 488 -40.68 22.46 23.27
CA GLU A 488 -41.47 22.99 22.16
C GLU A 488 -40.82 24.28 21.60
N GLY A 489 -41.04 24.59 20.31
CA GLY A 489 -40.57 25.82 19.67
C GLY A 489 -39.32 25.70 18.78
N LEU A 490 -38.78 24.49 18.60
CA LEU A 490 -37.79 24.19 17.57
C LEU A 490 -38.48 23.63 16.33
N GLU A 491 -38.04 24.03 15.14
CA GLU A 491 -38.50 23.40 13.90
C GLU A 491 -38.12 21.90 13.89
N PRO A 492 -38.93 21.01 13.27
CA PRO A 492 -38.76 19.56 13.37
C PRO A 492 -37.36 19.05 12.99
N LEU A 493 -36.78 19.60 11.91
CA LEU A 493 -35.41 19.28 11.49
C LEU A 493 -34.39 19.67 12.56
N THR A 494 -34.45 20.91 13.04
CA THR A 494 -33.54 21.45 14.06
C THR A 494 -33.66 20.67 15.36
N HIS A 495 -34.88 20.33 15.78
CA HIS A 495 -35.16 19.54 16.97
C HIS A 495 -34.49 18.15 16.91
N GLY A 496 -34.73 17.41 15.82
CA GLY A 496 -34.17 16.07 15.66
C GLY A 496 -32.64 16.07 15.53
N VAL A 497 -32.07 17.06 14.84
CA VAL A 497 -30.60 17.21 14.71
C VAL A 497 -29.96 17.54 16.05
N PHE A 498 -30.55 18.49 16.80
CA PHE A 498 -30.05 18.92 18.09
C PHE A 498 -29.95 17.73 19.06
N TRP A 499 -31.04 16.98 19.24
CA TRP A 499 -31.04 15.86 20.19
C TRP A 499 -30.17 14.69 19.74
N SER A 500 -30.24 14.31 18.47
CA SER A 500 -29.44 13.18 17.96
C SER A 500 -27.93 13.44 18.08
N LEU A 501 -27.45 14.61 17.64
CA LEU A 501 -26.02 14.94 17.72
C LEU A 501 -25.55 15.24 19.15
N SER A 502 -26.38 15.87 19.97
CA SER A 502 -26.01 16.15 21.36
C SER A 502 -25.87 14.87 22.17
N VAL A 503 -26.82 13.94 22.06
CA VAL A 503 -26.75 12.65 22.75
C VAL A 503 -25.59 11.81 22.21
N ASN A 504 -25.38 11.79 20.90
CA ASN A 504 -24.24 11.11 20.28
C ASN A 504 -22.90 11.64 20.85
N THR A 505 -22.72 12.96 20.84
CA THR A 505 -21.49 13.61 21.29
C THR A 505 -21.27 13.40 22.80
N ALA A 506 -22.32 13.57 23.62
CA ALA A 506 -22.25 13.35 25.05
C ALA A 506 -21.90 11.90 25.40
N ALA A 507 -22.54 10.92 24.76
CA ALA A 507 -22.24 9.51 24.94
C ALA A 507 -20.83 9.15 24.42
N PHE A 508 -20.43 9.66 23.26
CA PHE A 508 -19.08 9.48 22.73
C PHE A 508 -18.02 9.94 23.72
N ILE A 509 -18.19 11.13 24.31
CA ILE A 509 -17.24 11.69 25.27
C ILE A 509 -17.25 10.89 26.58
N SER A 510 -18.43 10.62 27.13
CA SER A 510 -18.59 10.00 28.46
C SER A 510 -18.06 8.56 28.49
N PHE A 511 -18.44 7.75 27.49
CA PHE A 511 -18.00 6.35 27.39
C PHE A 511 -16.58 6.19 26.82
N SER A 512 -16.02 7.22 26.17
CA SER A 512 -14.59 7.22 25.83
C SER A 512 -13.71 7.49 27.05
N ARG A 513 -14.12 8.43 27.92
CA ARG A 513 -13.37 8.75 29.14
C ARG A 513 -13.38 7.62 30.18
N SER A 514 -14.45 6.84 30.25
CA SER A 514 -14.56 5.72 31.18
C SER A 514 -13.90 4.42 30.69
N ALA A 515 -13.42 4.38 29.44
CA ALA A 515 -12.84 3.17 28.87
C ALA A 515 -11.31 3.11 29.08
N GLN A 516 -10.82 1.93 29.46
CA GLN A 516 -9.38 1.63 29.50
C GLN A 516 -8.85 1.42 28.06
N GLN A 517 -7.66 1.96 27.78
CA GLN A 517 -7.04 1.88 26.45
C GLN A 517 -6.03 0.73 26.38
N ASP A 518 -6.11 -0.08 25.32
CA ASP A 518 -5.12 -1.11 25.01
C ASP A 518 -3.90 -0.48 24.30
N ALA A 519 -2.71 -1.10 24.41
CA ALA A 519 -1.48 -0.59 23.76
C ALA A 519 -1.60 -0.45 22.23
N LEU A 520 -2.40 -1.31 21.58
CA LEU A 520 -2.72 -1.20 20.16
C LEU A 520 -3.59 0.02 19.84
N ASP A 521 -4.54 0.37 20.72
CA ASP A 521 -5.41 1.54 20.56
C ASP A 521 -4.59 2.83 20.72
N GLU A 522 -3.63 2.86 21.64
CA GLU A 522 -2.73 4.00 21.82
C GLU A 522 -1.80 4.21 20.62
N ALA A 523 -1.21 3.12 20.10
CA ALA A 523 -0.36 3.18 18.92
C ALA A 523 -1.11 3.69 17.67
N GLN A 524 -2.37 3.28 17.48
CA GLN A 524 -3.23 3.80 16.40
C GLN A 524 -3.64 5.26 16.64
N ALA A 525 -3.97 5.63 17.87
CA ALA A 525 -4.30 7.01 18.23
C ALA A 525 -3.16 7.98 17.92
N ALA A 526 -1.91 7.59 18.24
CA ALA A 526 -0.73 8.39 17.94
C ALA A 526 -0.56 8.63 16.42
N ARG A 527 -0.81 7.60 15.58
CA ARG A 527 -0.71 7.73 14.10
C ARG A 527 -1.72 8.70 13.50
N PHE A 528 -2.91 8.82 14.10
CA PHE A 528 -3.95 9.72 13.60
C PHE A 528 -3.80 11.14 14.16
N VAL A 529 -3.49 11.29 15.45
CA VAL A 529 -3.50 12.58 16.15
C VAL A 529 -2.21 13.37 15.94
N ASP A 530 -1.05 12.70 16.03
CA ASP A 530 0.27 13.35 16.06
C ASP A 530 0.79 13.75 14.67
N MET A 531 -0.05 13.67 13.65
CA MET A 531 0.29 14.07 12.29
C MET A 531 0.49 15.59 12.18
N PRO A 532 1.61 16.08 11.63
CA PRO A 532 1.88 17.51 11.51
C PRO A 532 0.81 18.23 10.71
N THR A 533 0.27 19.32 11.26
CA THR A 533 -0.76 20.18 10.66
C THR A 533 -0.23 21.24 9.70
N ASP A 534 1.10 21.40 9.61
CA ASP A 534 1.75 22.49 8.90
C ASP A 534 1.92 22.21 7.38
N TRP A 535 0.81 21.87 6.71
CA TRP A 535 0.78 21.51 5.28
C TRP A 535 1.09 22.68 4.32
N TRP A 536 0.95 23.92 4.79
CA TRP A 536 1.35 25.14 4.09
C TRP A 536 2.86 25.44 4.19
N ARG A 537 3.57 24.81 5.15
CA ARG A 537 5.01 25.05 5.40
C ARG A 537 5.92 23.99 4.79
N GLU A 538 5.44 23.14 3.88
CA GLU A 538 6.30 22.14 3.21
C GLU A 538 7.50 22.73 2.42
N GLY A 539 7.57 24.06 2.29
CA GLY A 539 8.75 24.80 1.80
C GLY A 539 9.49 25.69 2.82
N MET A 540 9.05 25.81 4.08
CA MET A 540 9.73 26.57 5.12
C MET A 540 10.17 25.62 6.25
N GLY A 541 11.48 25.52 6.48
CA GLY A 541 12.07 24.64 7.50
C GLY A 541 11.53 24.87 8.92
N HIS A 542 11.77 23.90 9.80
CA HIS A 542 11.34 23.97 11.19
C HIS A 542 12.11 25.12 11.89
N PRO A 543 11.46 26.22 12.33
CA PRO A 543 12.15 27.46 12.71
C PRO A 543 13.02 27.33 13.97
N SER A 544 12.91 26.22 14.69
CA SER A 544 13.61 25.98 15.96
C SER A 544 14.71 24.93 15.88
N ILE A 545 14.94 24.28 14.73
CA ILE A 545 15.99 23.26 14.58
C ILE A 545 16.80 23.61 13.34
N THR A 546 18.09 23.85 13.53
CA THR A 546 19.03 24.05 12.43
C THR A 546 19.44 22.71 11.81
N THR A 547 19.82 22.72 10.54
CA THR A 547 20.41 21.55 9.87
C THR A 547 21.68 21.05 10.58
N ALA A 548 22.45 21.94 11.23
CA ALA A 548 23.57 21.59 12.11
C ALA A 548 23.16 20.74 13.33
N GLU A 549 22.15 21.16 14.09
CA GLU A 549 21.67 20.42 15.26
C GLU A 549 21.12 19.05 14.88
N LEU A 550 20.46 18.97 13.72
CA LEU A 550 19.93 17.73 13.18
C LEU A 550 21.04 16.74 12.80
N LEU A 551 22.12 17.24 12.18
CA LEU A 551 23.31 16.47 11.84
C LEU A 551 24.03 15.97 13.09
N GLU A 552 24.13 16.79 14.14
CA GLU A 552 24.75 16.40 15.41
C GLU A 552 23.99 15.24 16.08
N VAL A 553 22.67 15.27 16.03
CA VAL A 553 21.82 14.22 16.59
C VAL A 553 21.91 12.94 15.75
N CYS A 554 21.98 13.07 14.43
CA CYS A 554 22.23 11.97 13.52
C CYS A 554 23.60 11.30 13.82
N LYS A 555 24.66 12.10 14.00
CA LYS A 555 26.00 11.62 14.39
C LYS A 555 26.00 10.89 15.74
N ARG A 556 25.27 11.40 16.72
CA ARG A 556 25.17 10.79 18.05
C ARG A 556 24.41 9.46 18.04
N GLY A 557 23.38 9.30 17.21
CA GLY A 557 22.57 8.09 17.17
C GLY A 557 23.04 6.99 16.20
N LEU A 558 23.80 7.34 15.15
CA LEU A 558 24.31 6.38 14.15
C LEU A 558 25.83 6.20 14.16
N GLY A 559 26.56 7.08 14.85
CA GLY A 559 28.02 7.16 14.82
C GLY A 559 28.54 7.95 13.62
N ASN A 560 29.67 8.65 13.81
CA ASN A 560 30.23 9.58 12.83
C ASN A 560 30.52 8.98 11.42
N PRO A 561 31.12 7.77 11.26
CA PRO A 561 31.50 7.27 9.94
C PRO A 561 30.32 6.86 9.03
N ARG A 562 29.11 6.70 9.58
CA ARG A 562 27.91 6.34 8.80
C ARG A 562 26.90 7.48 8.67
N ALA A 563 26.87 8.41 9.62
CA ALA A 563 25.89 9.48 9.67
C ALA A 563 26.08 10.56 8.59
N GLU A 564 27.31 11.07 8.40
CA GLU A 564 27.57 12.15 7.43
C GLU A 564 27.29 11.74 5.98
N PRO A 565 27.77 10.59 5.46
CA PRO A 565 27.53 10.23 4.07
C PRO A 565 26.04 10.08 3.75
N LEU A 566 25.26 9.49 4.65
CA LEU A 566 23.82 9.30 4.48
C LEU A 566 23.04 10.62 4.56
N PHE A 567 23.43 11.51 5.48
CA PHE A 567 22.78 12.81 5.66
C PHE A 567 23.02 13.73 4.46
N PHE A 568 24.26 13.83 3.99
CA PHE A 568 24.61 14.68 2.85
C PHE A 568 24.14 14.10 1.50
N ASP A 569 24.19 12.77 1.28
CA ASP A 569 23.59 12.14 0.09
C ASP A 569 22.10 12.42 -0.01
N TYR A 570 21.37 12.38 1.12
CA TYR A 570 19.95 12.73 1.14
C TYR A 570 19.69 14.21 0.83
N MET A 571 20.49 15.13 1.40
CA MET A 571 20.39 16.57 1.10
C MET A 571 20.64 16.85 -0.38
N GLN A 572 21.66 16.22 -0.97
CA GLN A 572 22.03 16.40 -2.38
C GLN A 572 20.94 15.89 -3.33
N ARG A 573 20.34 14.72 -3.05
CA ARG A 573 19.23 14.15 -3.85
C ARG A 573 17.94 14.97 -3.79
N ARG A 574 17.74 15.77 -2.74
CA ARG A 574 16.53 16.56 -2.53
C ARG A 574 16.75 18.07 -2.69
N HIS A 575 17.92 18.48 -3.18
CA HIS A 575 18.30 19.89 -3.38
C HIS A 575 18.10 20.74 -2.12
N VAL A 576 18.45 20.19 -0.96
CA VAL A 576 18.47 20.95 0.30
C VAL A 576 19.77 21.75 0.36
N SER A 577 19.69 23.02 0.78
CA SER A 577 20.86 23.90 0.96
C SER A 577 21.89 23.26 1.90
N GLU A 578 23.17 23.28 1.51
CA GLU A 578 24.29 22.80 2.34
C GLU A 578 24.62 23.72 3.52
N ASP A 579 23.99 24.90 3.59
CA ASP A 579 24.16 25.82 4.72
C ASP A 579 23.54 25.25 6.01
N LEU A 580 24.42 24.80 6.89
CA LEU A 580 24.09 24.14 8.16
C LEU A 580 23.45 25.08 9.20
N ALA A 581 23.51 26.40 8.98
CA ALA A 581 22.88 27.39 9.86
C ALA A 581 21.39 27.61 9.54
N LEU A 582 20.92 27.11 8.39
CA LEU A 582 19.52 27.27 7.99
C LEU A 582 18.59 26.33 8.77
N PRO A 583 17.32 26.72 8.97
CA PRO A 583 16.28 25.86 9.53
C PRO A 583 16.15 24.55 8.74
N ALA A 584 16.17 23.41 9.43
CA ALA A 584 16.08 22.10 8.81
C ALA A 584 14.71 21.91 8.12
N PRO A 585 14.67 21.56 6.81
CA PRO A 585 13.43 21.23 6.14
C PRO A 585 12.72 20.04 6.80
N LEU A 586 11.39 20.06 6.88
CA LEU A 586 10.61 19.02 7.57
C LEU A 586 10.87 17.59 7.04
N HIS A 587 11.14 17.45 5.74
CA HIS A 587 11.45 16.15 5.14
C HIS A 587 12.82 15.60 5.59
N LEU A 588 13.80 16.48 5.86
CA LEU A 588 15.10 16.12 6.41
C LEU A 588 14.95 15.67 7.88
N VAL A 589 14.15 16.39 8.67
CA VAL A 589 13.80 16.00 10.05
C VAL A 589 13.20 14.58 10.10
N ARG A 590 12.22 14.30 9.24
CA ARG A 590 11.58 12.97 9.13
C ARG A 590 12.51 11.88 8.59
N TYR A 591 13.51 12.24 7.81
CA TYR A 591 14.51 11.30 7.31
C TYR A 591 15.45 10.87 8.45
N VAL A 592 15.95 11.83 9.23
CA VAL A 592 16.79 11.57 10.40
C VAL A 592 16.04 10.79 11.48
N GLU A 593 14.79 11.13 11.77
CA GLU A 593 13.96 10.37 12.71
C GLU A 593 13.81 8.89 12.29
N ARG A 594 13.64 8.62 10.99
CA ARG A 594 13.59 7.25 10.45
C ARG A 594 14.93 6.52 10.53
N LEU A 595 16.04 7.21 10.23
CA LEU A 595 17.38 6.64 10.38
C LEU A 595 17.66 6.25 11.83
N LEU A 596 17.32 7.13 12.78
CA LEU A 596 17.47 6.86 14.22
C LEU A 596 16.51 5.77 14.70
N ALA A 597 15.28 5.72 14.18
CA ALA A 597 14.33 4.65 14.50
C ALA A 597 14.83 3.27 14.04
N GLY A 598 15.56 3.23 12.92
CA GLY A 598 16.21 2.02 12.41
C GLY A 598 17.33 1.48 13.30
N THR A 599 17.97 2.33 14.11
CA THR A 599 19.07 1.93 15.01
C THR A 599 18.68 1.83 16.48
N MET A 600 17.80 2.70 16.97
CA MET A 600 17.48 2.86 18.40
C MET A 600 16.01 2.55 18.74
N GLY A 601 15.21 2.18 17.74
CA GLY A 601 13.76 1.97 17.87
C GLY A 601 12.95 3.28 17.79
N ALA A 602 11.73 3.18 17.26
CA ALA A 602 10.88 4.34 16.94
C ALA A 602 10.50 5.20 18.15
N SER A 603 10.34 4.61 19.34
CA SER A 603 10.01 5.31 20.58
C SER A 603 11.19 6.16 21.09
N THR A 604 12.40 5.60 21.08
CA THR A 604 13.63 6.26 21.54
C THR A 604 14.02 7.41 20.62
N ALA A 605 13.97 7.18 19.30
CA ALA A 605 14.23 8.21 18.29
C ALA A 605 13.33 9.44 18.49
N ARG A 606 12.05 9.20 18.82
CA ARG A 606 11.06 10.25 19.07
C ARG A 606 11.33 11.06 20.34
N ILE A 607 11.84 10.44 21.39
CA ILE A 607 12.24 11.12 22.64
C ILE A 607 13.44 12.05 22.38
N VAL A 608 14.44 11.56 21.65
CA VAL A 608 15.62 12.35 21.29
C VAL A 608 15.22 13.56 20.44
N MET A 609 14.41 13.35 19.41
CA MET A 609 13.92 14.42 18.53
C MET A 609 13.04 15.45 19.27
N SER A 610 12.23 15.03 20.25
CA SER A 610 11.38 15.93 21.04
C SER A 610 12.13 16.69 22.13
N SER A 611 13.28 16.20 22.59
CA SER A 611 14.13 16.90 23.56
C SER A 611 14.80 18.15 22.96
N LEU A 612 15.16 18.09 21.67
CA LEU A 612 15.72 19.23 20.94
C LEU A 612 14.71 20.38 20.82
N LEU A 613 13.42 20.05 20.77
CA LEU A 613 12.34 21.04 20.66
C LEU A 613 12.09 21.83 21.96
N ARG A 614 12.65 21.42 23.11
CA ARG A 614 12.38 22.03 24.43
C ARG A 614 13.43 23.00 24.96
N LYS A 615 14.61 23.12 24.33
CA LYS A 615 15.83 23.65 24.97
C LYS A 615 15.97 25.18 25.08
N GLN A 616 14.91 25.99 24.94
CA GLN A 616 15.07 27.47 24.88
C GLN A 616 14.29 28.32 25.90
N ASN A 617 13.60 27.74 26.88
CA ASN A 617 13.06 28.54 27.99
C ASN A 617 13.89 28.35 29.26
N SER A 618 14.44 29.46 29.76
CA SER A 618 14.95 29.71 31.13
C SER A 618 16.47 29.81 31.30
N ARG A 619 16.97 31.05 31.42
CA ARG A 619 18.17 31.47 32.15
C ARG A 619 17.94 32.88 32.71
N HIS A 620 18.30 33.11 33.97
CA HIS A 620 18.56 34.37 34.73
C HIS A 620 17.96 34.25 36.15
N ASP A 621 18.76 33.90 37.18
CA ASP A 621 18.62 34.34 38.61
C ASP A 621 19.49 33.60 39.69
N ASP A 622 20.74 33.22 39.41
CA ASP A 622 21.47 32.31 40.35
C ASP A 622 22.50 32.95 41.30
N VAL A 623 22.75 34.26 41.27
CA VAL A 623 23.93 34.79 42.01
C VAL A 623 23.58 35.41 43.37
N VAL A 624 22.34 35.85 43.61
CA VAL A 624 21.98 36.52 44.88
C VAL A 624 21.51 35.52 45.95
N ARG A 625 21.04 34.32 45.58
CA ARG A 625 20.52 33.31 46.53
C ARG A 625 21.58 32.55 47.34
N MET A 626 22.81 32.44 46.85
CA MET A 626 23.81 31.57 47.48
C MET A 626 24.29 32.05 48.86
N MET A 627 24.09 33.31 49.23
CA MET A 627 24.61 33.84 50.50
C MET A 627 23.62 33.73 51.67
N ASP A 628 22.29 33.70 51.43
CA ASP A 628 21.30 33.51 52.50
C ASP A 628 21.14 32.03 52.90
N GLU A 629 21.44 31.11 51.97
CA GLU A 629 21.26 29.66 52.18
C GLU A 629 22.17 29.08 53.28
N ALA A 630 23.35 29.67 53.55
CA ALA A 630 24.33 29.07 54.46
C ALA A 630 23.90 29.10 55.93
N SER A 631 23.15 30.12 56.35
CA SER A 631 22.65 30.23 57.73
C SER A 631 21.32 29.51 57.94
N GLU A 632 20.45 29.45 56.92
CA GLU A 632 19.27 28.58 56.94
C GLU A 632 19.66 27.10 56.92
N LEU A 633 20.74 26.71 56.24
CA LEU A 633 21.21 25.32 56.09
C LEU A 633 21.51 24.61 57.41
N ILE A 634 21.96 25.31 58.45
CA ILE A 634 22.32 24.67 59.73
C ILE A 634 21.08 24.36 60.56
N GLN A 635 20.13 25.30 60.65
CA GLN A 635 18.84 25.06 61.32
C GLN A 635 17.97 24.08 60.51
N PHE A 636 17.98 24.23 59.18
CA PHE A 636 17.38 23.28 58.26
C PHE A 636 17.97 21.89 58.45
N ASN A 637 19.29 21.70 58.56
CA ASN A 637 19.89 20.38 58.78
C ASN A 637 19.42 19.71 60.09
N HIS A 638 19.30 20.44 61.19
CA HIS A 638 18.84 19.85 62.46
C HIS A 638 17.36 19.46 62.43
N GLN A 639 16.51 20.31 61.83
CA GLN A 639 15.09 20.01 61.68
C GLN A 639 14.88 18.92 60.63
N LEU A 640 15.64 18.95 59.53
CA LEU A 640 15.67 17.94 58.49
C LEU A 640 16.10 16.59 59.06
N LEU A 641 17.14 16.48 59.88
CA LEU A 641 17.55 15.19 60.46
C LEU A 641 16.45 14.57 61.34
N ARG A 642 15.80 15.36 62.20
CA ARG A 642 14.72 14.87 63.06
C ARG A 642 13.47 14.53 62.25
N THR A 643 13.05 15.40 61.34
CA THR A 643 11.92 15.14 60.44
C THR A 643 12.21 13.96 59.52
N THR A 644 13.45 13.78 59.05
CA THR A 644 13.86 12.66 58.19
C THR A 644 13.74 11.34 58.94
N ILE A 645 14.23 11.25 60.18
CA ILE A 645 14.10 10.03 60.97
C ILE A 645 12.62 9.69 61.22
N GLU A 646 11.76 10.68 61.46
CA GLU A 646 10.32 10.49 61.69
C GLU A 646 9.49 10.23 60.43
N THR A 647 9.89 10.75 59.26
CA THR A 647 9.18 10.53 57.98
C THR A 647 9.62 9.29 57.24
N ILE A 648 10.79 8.72 57.57
CA ILE A 648 11.21 7.43 57.03
C ILE A 648 10.18 6.37 57.42
N SER A 649 9.60 5.73 56.40
CA SER A 649 8.59 4.69 56.54
C SER A 649 9.13 3.40 57.17
N GLN A 650 10.45 3.23 57.24
CA GLN A 650 11.10 2.12 57.94
C GLN A 650 11.15 2.39 59.44
N GLY A 651 10.90 1.38 60.26
CA GLY A 651 11.14 1.48 61.69
C GLY A 651 12.63 1.60 61.97
N ILE A 652 13.05 2.60 62.74
CA ILE A 652 14.44 2.79 63.17
C ILE A 652 14.49 2.71 64.68
N CYS A 653 15.45 1.94 65.22
CA CYS A 653 15.77 1.90 66.64
C CYS A 653 17.30 1.92 66.81
N VAL A 654 17.79 2.77 67.69
CA VAL A 654 19.22 2.97 67.94
C VAL A 654 19.50 2.68 69.41
N VAL A 655 20.54 1.88 69.68
CA VAL A 655 21.00 1.54 71.03
C VAL A 655 22.45 1.94 71.24
N ASP A 656 22.81 2.31 72.46
CA ASP A 656 24.18 2.64 72.86
C ASP A 656 25.04 1.40 73.17
N ARG A 657 26.31 1.61 73.59
CA ARG A 657 27.24 0.55 73.99
C ARG A 657 26.74 -0.33 75.15
N ASN A 658 25.84 0.20 75.98
CA ASN A 658 25.26 -0.51 77.12
C ASN A 658 23.92 -1.18 76.77
N MET A 659 23.60 -1.27 75.47
CA MET A 659 22.34 -1.84 74.95
C MET A 659 21.09 -1.11 75.45
N LYS A 660 21.20 0.21 75.65
CA LYS A 660 20.06 1.07 76.00
C LYS A 660 19.60 1.88 74.79
N VAL A 661 18.30 2.03 74.63
CA VAL A 661 17.68 2.78 73.52
C VAL A 661 18.01 4.27 73.64
N VAL A 662 18.53 4.86 72.56
CA VAL A 662 18.90 6.28 72.47
C VAL A 662 18.11 7.06 71.42
N ALA A 663 17.62 6.41 70.38
CA ALA A 663 16.74 7.03 69.38
C ALA A 663 15.81 5.99 68.76
N TRP A 664 14.62 6.42 68.36
CA TRP A 664 13.66 5.63 67.58
C TRP A 664 12.77 6.55 66.77
N ASN A 665 12.04 6.02 65.80
CA ASN A 665 11.00 6.76 65.08
C ASN A 665 9.61 6.17 65.30
N GLN A 666 8.58 6.91 64.89
CA GLN A 666 7.20 6.45 65.07
C GLN A 666 6.84 5.21 64.23
N ALA A 667 7.50 5.01 63.08
CA ALA A 667 7.33 3.81 62.27
C ALA A 667 7.73 2.53 63.02
N TYR A 668 8.77 2.57 63.85
CA TYR A 668 9.19 1.43 64.68
C TYR A 668 8.13 1.06 65.71
N VAL A 669 7.52 2.05 66.36
CA VAL A 669 6.46 1.84 67.36
C VAL A 669 5.21 1.25 66.71
N LYS A 670 4.81 1.76 65.54
CA LYS A 670 3.62 1.29 64.81
C LYS A 670 3.79 -0.11 64.22
N LEU A 671 4.95 -0.42 63.64
CA LEU A 671 5.22 -1.69 62.97
C LEU A 671 5.14 -2.89 63.94
N PHE A 672 5.58 -2.68 65.19
CA PHE A 672 5.57 -3.71 66.23
C PHE A 672 4.39 -3.55 67.21
N ASP A 673 3.54 -2.53 67.03
CA ASP A 673 2.39 -2.24 67.88
C ASP A 673 2.77 -2.21 69.37
N TYR A 674 3.73 -1.33 69.73
CA TYR A 674 4.18 -1.17 71.11
C TYR A 674 3.27 -0.23 71.92
N PRO A 675 2.96 -0.55 73.18
CA PRO A 675 2.18 0.33 74.04
C PRO A 675 2.95 1.60 74.41
N ASP A 676 2.21 2.69 74.62
CA ASP A 676 2.77 4.00 74.98
C ASP A 676 3.65 3.90 76.23
N GLY A 677 4.86 4.46 76.14
CA GLY A 677 5.85 4.43 77.23
C GLY A 677 6.72 3.18 77.29
N LEU A 678 6.48 2.15 76.46
CA LEU A 678 7.37 0.99 76.39
C LEU A 678 8.75 1.38 75.84
N ILE A 679 8.78 2.07 74.69
CA ILE A 679 10.03 2.58 74.11
C ILE A 679 10.32 3.96 74.67
N ARG A 680 11.39 4.08 75.44
CA ARG A 680 11.82 5.34 76.07
C ARG A 680 13.34 5.40 76.17
N LEU A 681 13.87 6.62 76.21
CA LEU A 681 15.30 6.88 76.26
C LEU A 681 15.91 6.25 77.52
N GLY A 682 17.02 5.50 77.34
CA GLY A 682 17.73 4.80 78.40
C GLY A 682 17.18 3.42 78.79
N ARG A 683 16.10 2.94 78.16
CA ARG A 683 15.56 1.60 78.43
C ARG A 683 16.47 0.50 77.85
N PRO A 684 16.78 -0.58 78.58
CA PRO A 684 17.49 -1.73 78.02
C PRO A 684 16.70 -2.38 76.87
N ILE A 685 17.36 -2.63 75.73
CA ILE A 685 16.72 -3.25 74.55
C ILE A 685 16.27 -4.69 74.82
N GLU A 686 16.93 -5.36 75.78
CA GLU A 686 16.57 -6.70 76.25
C GLU A 686 15.11 -6.77 76.71
N GLU A 687 14.62 -5.77 77.45
CA GLU A 687 13.23 -5.72 77.90
C GLU A 687 12.23 -5.58 76.72
N VAL A 688 12.65 -4.88 75.66
CA VAL A 688 11.83 -4.73 74.44
C VAL A 688 11.79 -6.04 73.66
N TYR A 689 12.92 -6.76 73.61
CA TYR A 689 12.97 -8.09 72.99
C TYR A 689 12.22 -9.14 73.79
N ARG A 690 12.25 -9.09 75.12
CA ARG A 690 11.46 -9.96 76.00
C ARG A 690 9.96 -9.77 75.77
N TYR A 691 9.51 -8.52 75.65
CA TYR A 691 8.13 -8.20 75.30
C TYR A 691 7.71 -8.76 73.92
N ASN A 692 8.60 -8.71 72.92
CA ASN A 692 8.34 -9.34 71.62
C ASN A 692 8.28 -10.88 71.72
N ALA A 693 9.15 -11.49 72.53
CA ALA A 693 9.21 -12.94 72.72
C ALA A 693 7.88 -13.47 73.29
N GLU A 694 7.35 -12.82 74.33
CA GLU A 694 6.07 -13.16 74.97
C GLU A 694 4.87 -13.11 73.99
N ARG A 695 4.99 -12.33 72.91
CA ARG A 695 3.98 -12.20 71.85
C ARG A 695 4.14 -13.22 70.71
N GLY A 696 5.11 -14.13 70.82
CA GLY A 696 5.38 -15.14 69.79
C GLY A 696 6.04 -14.58 68.53
N PHE A 697 6.77 -13.46 68.63
CA PHE A 697 7.46 -12.87 67.46
C PHE A 697 8.73 -13.65 67.09
N TYR A 698 9.10 -14.62 67.92
CA TYR A 698 10.27 -15.47 67.77
C TYR A 698 9.84 -16.94 67.71
N PRO A 699 10.48 -17.76 66.85
CA PRO A 699 10.04 -19.13 66.59
C PRO A 699 10.53 -20.17 67.62
N GLY A 700 11.32 -19.80 68.63
CA GLY A 700 11.85 -20.73 69.63
C GLY A 700 10.86 -21.00 70.77
N ASP A 701 10.92 -22.22 71.33
CA ASP A 701 10.11 -22.62 72.49
C ASP A 701 10.65 -22.06 73.82
N ASP A 702 11.88 -21.55 73.83
CA ASP A 702 12.56 -20.95 75.00
C ASP A 702 12.71 -19.43 74.81
N LEU A 703 11.91 -18.67 75.56
CA LEU A 703 11.84 -17.21 75.50
C LEU A 703 13.14 -16.54 75.94
N ASP A 704 13.82 -17.06 76.96
CA ASP A 704 15.04 -16.46 77.50
C ASP A 704 16.21 -16.66 76.54
N ALA A 705 16.36 -17.87 76.00
CA ALA A 705 17.39 -18.17 74.99
C ALA A 705 17.22 -17.31 73.72
N ASP A 706 15.98 -17.04 73.30
CA ASP A 706 15.69 -16.22 72.13
C ASP A 706 16.04 -14.73 72.36
N VAL A 707 15.77 -14.20 73.55
CA VAL A 707 16.13 -12.82 73.91
C VAL A 707 17.64 -12.68 73.98
N ASP A 708 18.32 -13.60 74.65
CA ASP A 708 19.78 -13.59 74.82
C ASP A 708 20.51 -13.64 73.47
N LYS A 709 20.07 -14.52 72.57
CA LYS A 709 20.64 -14.63 71.22
C LYS A 709 20.59 -13.31 70.44
N ARG A 710 19.54 -12.51 70.62
CA ARG A 710 19.34 -11.22 69.92
C ARG A 710 20.13 -10.09 70.56
N VAL A 711 20.21 -10.06 71.89
CA VAL A 711 21.10 -9.12 72.59
C VAL A 711 22.55 -9.43 72.24
N GLN A 712 22.92 -10.70 72.15
CA GLN A 712 24.26 -11.12 71.76
C GLN A 712 24.57 -10.73 70.31
N LEU A 713 23.62 -10.87 69.38
CA LEU A 713 23.77 -10.41 67.99
C LEU A 713 24.11 -8.90 67.89
N LEU A 714 23.58 -8.08 68.79
CA LEU A 714 23.93 -6.65 68.87
C LEU A 714 25.30 -6.41 69.54
N ARG A 715 25.68 -7.25 70.52
CA ARG A 715 26.97 -7.16 71.23
C ARG A 715 28.14 -7.61 70.37
N ASP A 716 27.94 -8.60 69.51
CA ASP A 716 28.95 -9.17 68.63
C ASP A 716 29.47 -8.17 67.58
N GLY A 717 28.80 -7.03 67.42
CA GLY A 717 29.37 -5.91 66.65
C GLY A 717 29.23 -6.02 65.13
N HIS A 718 28.70 -7.13 64.60
CA HIS A 718 28.65 -7.42 63.17
C HIS A 718 27.35 -6.96 62.52
N SER A 719 27.46 -6.34 61.34
CA SER A 719 26.28 -6.02 60.53
C SER A 719 25.54 -7.29 60.16
N HIS A 720 24.23 -7.30 60.37
CA HIS A 720 23.37 -8.44 60.06
C HIS A 720 22.16 -7.98 59.26
N GLN A 721 21.71 -8.83 58.34
CA GLN A 721 20.52 -8.60 57.53
C GLN A 721 19.76 -9.91 57.40
N PHE A 722 18.49 -9.92 57.78
CA PHE A 722 17.62 -11.08 57.65
C PHE A 722 16.17 -10.67 57.50
N GLU A 723 15.38 -11.51 56.83
CA GLU A 723 13.93 -11.33 56.68
C GLU A 723 13.21 -12.20 57.71
N ARG A 724 12.07 -11.72 58.22
CA ARG A 724 11.21 -12.50 59.12
C ARG A 724 9.74 -12.23 58.87
N ALA A 725 8.91 -13.26 58.99
CA ALA A 725 7.47 -13.10 59.05
C ALA A 725 7.04 -12.87 60.50
N LEU A 726 6.27 -11.82 60.75
CA LEU A 726 5.62 -11.58 62.02
C LEU A 726 4.33 -12.41 62.10
N PRO A 727 3.82 -12.72 63.31
CA PRO A 727 2.54 -13.42 63.50
C PRO A 727 1.34 -12.72 62.84
N SER A 728 1.44 -11.41 62.60
CA SER A 728 0.45 -10.60 61.86
C SER A 728 0.41 -10.87 60.34
N GLY A 729 1.30 -11.70 59.81
CA GLY A 729 1.43 -11.99 58.37
C GLY A 729 2.27 -10.97 57.59
N ILE A 730 2.83 -9.97 58.27
CA ILE A 730 3.74 -8.97 57.71
C ILE A 730 5.16 -9.56 57.62
N VAL A 731 5.83 -9.40 56.49
CA VAL A 731 7.24 -9.77 56.33
C VAL A 731 8.12 -8.53 56.52
N VAL A 732 9.00 -8.57 57.51
CA VAL A 732 9.91 -7.48 57.87
C VAL A 732 11.35 -7.86 57.55
N GLU A 733 12.03 -7.02 56.77
CA GLU A 733 13.48 -7.05 56.61
C GLU A 733 14.13 -6.29 57.77
N VAL A 734 14.99 -6.97 58.52
CA VAL A 734 15.73 -6.41 59.65
C VAL A 734 17.19 -6.23 59.23
N ARG A 735 17.71 -5.01 59.39
CA ARG A 735 19.11 -4.70 59.14
C ARG A 735 19.72 -4.00 60.34
N GLY A 736 20.74 -4.60 60.93
CA GLY A 736 21.52 -4.03 62.03
C GLY A 736 22.90 -3.60 61.53
N THR A 737 23.33 -2.39 61.90
CA THR A 737 24.68 -1.88 61.61
C THR A 737 25.31 -1.27 62.86
N PRO A 738 26.59 -1.55 63.15
CA PRO A 738 27.30 -0.93 64.27
C PRO A 738 27.57 0.56 64.00
N MET A 739 27.49 1.39 65.03
CA MET A 739 27.81 2.82 64.92
C MET A 739 29.28 3.13 65.22
N MET A 740 29.85 4.12 64.52
CA MET A 740 31.12 4.74 64.93
C MET A 740 30.94 5.42 66.29
N GLY A 741 31.70 4.98 67.29
CA GLY A 741 31.50 5.43 68.68
C GLY A 741 30.75 4.42 69.56
N GLY A 742 30.35 3.27 69.02
CA GLY A 742 29.79 2.12 69.74
C GLY A 742 28.28 2.22 69.99
N GLY A 743 27.60 1.06 70.00
CA GLY A 743 26.14 0.95 69.87
C GLY A 743 25.72 0.42 68.49
N PHE A 744 24.42 0.31 68.26
CA PHE A 744 23.83 -0.32 67.07
C PHE A 744 22.64 0.47 66.53
N VAL A 745 22.52 0.55 65.20
CA VAL A 745 21.32 1.03 64.51
C VAL A 745 20.64 -0.16 63.85
N SER A 746 19.38 -0.39 64.21
CA SER A 746 18.52 -1.41 63.61
C SER A 746 17.40 -0.75 62.82
N THR A 747 17.29 -1.10 61.54
CA THR A 747 16.22 -0.69 60.64
C THR A 747 15.30 -1.86 60.33
N TYR A 748 13.99 -1.61 60.26
CA TYR A 748 12.93 -2.58 60.06
C TYR A 748 12.04 -2.11 58.90
N MET A 749 12.07 -2.82 57.77
CA MET A 749 11.29 -2.46 56.59
C MET A 749 10.20 -3.52 56.34
N ASP A 750 8.95 -3.10 56.21
CA ASP A 750 7.88 -3.97 55.69
C ASP A 750 8.13 -4.22 54.20
N ILE A 751 8.34 -5.48 53.84
CA ILE A 751 8.61 -5.95 52.47
C ILE A 751 7.49 -6.87 51.97
N THR A 752 6.32 -6.85 52.60
CA THR A 752 5.20 -7.76 52.30
C THR A 752 4.69 -7.60 50.86
N GLU A 753 4.45 -6.36 50.43
CA GLU A 753 4.01 -6.05 49.06
C GLU A 753 5.10 -6.41 48.04
N ARG A 754 6.36 -6.04 48.34
CA ARG A 754 7.52 -6.39 47.51
C ARG A 754 7.64 -7.90 47.28
N LYS A 755 7.41 -8.72 48.31
CA LYS A 755 7.46 -10.19 48.19
C LYS A 755 6.30 -10.75 47.36
N ARG A 756 5.10 -10.16 47.45
CA ARG A 756 3.96 -10.53 46.60
C ARG A 756 4.20 -10.18 45.14
N ASP A 757 4.76 -9.00 44.89
CA ASP A 757 5.11 -8.55 43.53
C ASP A 757 6.25 -9.39 42.94
N GLU A 758 7.26 -9.75 43.74
CA GLU A 758 8.35 -10.63 43.33
C GLU A 758 7.82 -12.01 42.91
N GLN A 759 6.88 -12.58 43.66
CA GLN A 759 6.22 -13.84 43.31
C GLN A 759 5.35 -13.73 42.06
N ALA A 760 4.56 -12.65 41.93
CA ALA A 760 3.72 -12.40 40.76
C ALA A 760 4.55 -12.19 39.48
N LEU A 761 5.64 -11.41 39.57
CA LEU A 761 6.58 -11.19 38.47
C LEU A 761 7.25 -12.48 38.02
N ARG A 762 7.65 -13.34 38.96
CA ARG A 762 8.24 -14.64 38.64
C ARG A 762 7.27 -15.50 37.84
N GLN A 763 6.00 -15.54 38.25
CA GLN A 763 4.97 -16.31 37.56
C GLN A 763 4.59 -15.73 36.19
N ILE A 764 4.64 -14.40 36.03
CA ILE A 764 4.46 -13.73 34.74
C ILE A 764 5.64 -14.02 33.81
N ASN A 765 6.88 -13.97 34.31
CA ASN A 765 8.08 -14.30 33.54
C ASN A 765 8.09 -15.75 33.06
N GLU A 766 7.75 -16.71 33.93
CA GLU A 766 7.64 -18.12 33.55
C GLU A 766 6.60 -18.33 32.42
N ASN A 767 5.45 -17.64 32.50
CA ASN A 767 4.44 -17.68 31.44
C ASN A 767 4.89 -16.99 30.14
N LEU A 768 5.62 -15.88 30.25
CA LEU A 768 6.20 -15.16 29.11
C LEU A 768 7.27 -15.99 28.41
N GLU A 769 8.18 -16.61 29.16
CA GLU A 769 9.21 -17.52 28.64
C GLU A 769 8.57 -18.71 27.92
N TYR A 770 7.53 -19.30 28.49
CA TYR A 770 6.75 -20.35 27.85
C TYR A 770 6.12 -19.87 26.51
N MET A 771 5.49 -18.70 26.51
CA MET A 771 4.83 -18.13 25.33
C MET A 771 5.83 -17.69 24.24
N VAL A 772 6.97 -17.12 24.63
CA VAL A 772 8.07 -16.75 23.73
C VAL A 772 8.69 -18.00 23.13
N GLY A 773 8.90 -19.06 23.93
CA GLY A 773 9.36 -20.35 23.44
C GLY A 773 8.43 -20.96 22.40
N GLU A 774 7.13 -21.02 22.68
CA GLU A 774 6.12 -21.55 21.74
C GLU A 774 6.01 -20.72 20.46
N ARG A 775 6.05 -19.39 20.56
CA ARG A 775 6.02 -18.50 19.37
C ARG A 775 7.29 -18.61 18.55
N THR A 776 8.45 -18.69 19.21
CA THR A 776 9.75 -18.86 18.53
C THR A 776 9.78 -20.20 17.82
N ARG A 777 9.31 -21.29 18.46
CA ARG A 777 9.20 -22.61 17.85
C ARG A 777 8.31 -22.60 16.60
N LYS A 778 7.12 -21.97 16.66
CA LYS A 778 6.22 -21.83 15.49
C LYS A 778 6.82 -20.97 14.38
N LEU A 779 7.53 -19.90 14.71
CA LEU A 779 8.23 -19.06 13.74
C LEU A 779 9.34 -19.84 13.05
N THR A 780 10.14 -20.60 13.80
CA THR A 780 11.20 -21.45 13.24
C THR A 780 10.62 -22.55 12.36
N GLU A 781 9.51 -23.17 12.76
CA GLU A 781 8.79 -24.18 11.95
C GLU A 781 8.23 -23.58 10.65
N LEU A 782 7.63 -22.40 10.69
CA LEU A 782 7.12 -21.70 9.50
C LEU A 782 8.26 -21.25 8.58
N ASN A 783 9.36 -20.74 9.14
CA ASN A 783 10.55 -20.37 8.37
C ASN A 783 11.19 -21.60 7.71
N ALA A 784 11.28 -22.73 8.42
CA ALA A 784 11.76 -23.98 7.85
C ALA A 784 10.86 -24.46 6.69
N ARG A 785 9.54 -24.37 6.84
CA ARG A 785 8.59 -24.70 5.75
C ARG A 785 8.69 -23.74 4.57
N LEU A 786 8.90 -22.44 4.81
CA LEU A 786 9.12 -21.44 3.76
C LEU A 786 10.42 -21.71 3.01
N ALA A 787 11.51 -21.98 3.74
CA ALA A 787 12.80 -22.33 3.14
C ALA A 787 12.70 -23.60 2.30
N GLN A 788 12.05 -24.65 2.83
CA GLN A 788 11.83 -25.91 2.12
C GLN A 788 10.94 -25.73 0.87
N ALA A 789 9.91 -24.88 0.95
CA ALA A 789 9.06 -24.56 -0.20
C ALA A 789 9.82 -23.77 -1.28
N ASN A 790 10.72 -22.87 -0.89
CA ASN A 790 11.49 -22.07 -1.83
C ASN A 790 12.62 -22.89 -2.50
N GLU A 791 13.28 -23.76 -1.74
CA GLU A 791 14.25 -24.72 -2.26
C GLU A 791 13.57 -25.75 -3.18
N GLY A 792 12.39 -26.25 -2.78
CA GLY A 792 11.57 -27.14 -3.60
C GLY A 792 11.13 -26.50 -4.91
N LYS A 793 10.74 -25.22 -4.90
CA LYS A 793 10.40 -24.47 -6.12
C LYS A 793 11.59 -24.33 -7.07
N THR A 794 12.78 -24.07 -6.52
CA THR A 794 14.01 -23.88 -7.31
C THR A 794 14.50 -25.20 -7.90
N ARG A 795 14.52 -26.30 -7.11
CA ARG A 795 14.83 -27.65 -7.61
C ARG A 795 13.80 -28.14 -8.63
N PHE A 796 12.52 -27.88 -8.40
CA PHE A 796 11.47 -28.24 -9.34
C PHE A 796 11.64 -27.53 -10.68
N LEU A 797 11.94 -26.23 -10.68
CA LEU A 797 12.18 -25.48 -11.93
C LEU A 797 13.46 -25.95 -12.65
N ALA A 798 14.52 -26.29 -11.92
CA ALA A 798 15.74 -26.84 -12.51
C ALA A 798 15.53 -28.23 -13.11
N ALA A 799 14.80 -29.12 -12.42
CA ALA A 799 14.46 -30.47 -12.89
C ALA A 799 13.48 -30.42 -14.07
N ALA A 800 12.41 -29.62 -13.97
CA ALA A 800 11.48 -29.41 -15.07
C ALA A 800 12.16 -28.79 -16.30
N GLY A 801 13.16 -27.93 -16.10
CA GLY A 801 14.00 -27.42 -17.19
C GLY A 801 14.75 -28.51 -17.93
N HIS A 802 15.36 -29.45 -17.21
CA HIS A 802 16.06 -30.59 -17.79
C HIS A 802 15.11 -31.53 -18.56
N ASP A 803 14.00 -31.90 -17.92
CA ASP A 803 13.01 -32.83 -18.47
C ASP A 803 12.24 -32.26 -19.67
N LEU A 804 12.16 -30.93 -19.80
CA LEU A 804 11.56 -30.26 -20.97
C LEU A 804 12.57 -30.07 -22.13
N MET A 805 13.87 -29.92 -21.83
CA MET A 805 14.90 -29.74 -22.86
C MET A 805 15.23 -31.04 -23.59
N GLN A 806 15.23 -32.19 -22.90
CA GLN A 806 15.49 -33.50 -23.52
C GLN A 806 14.55 -33.86 -24.68
N PRO A 807 13.21 -33.85 -24.51
CA PRO A 807 12.30 -34.18 -25.61
C PRO A 807 12.32 -33.13 -26.72
N LEU A 808 12.65 -31.87 -26.40
CA LEU A 808 12.77 -30.80 -27.38
C LEU A 808 14.00 -30.99 -28.28
N ASN A 809 15.14 -31.37 -27.69
CA ASN A 809 16.36 -31.69 -28.44
C ASN A 809 16.15 -32.90 -29.35
N ALA A 810 15.48 -33.96 -28.88
CA ALA A 810 15.13 -35.11 -29.70
C ALA A 810 14.23 -34.70 -30.89
N ALA A 811 13.23 -33.86 -30.65
CA ALA A 811 12.36 -33.34 -31.71
C ALA A 811 13.12 -32.49 -32.75
N GLN A 812 14.12 -31.70 -32.33
CA GLN A 812 14.97 -30.93 -33.25
C GLN A 812 15.86 -31.84 -34.11
N LEU A 813 16.43 -32.89 -33.52
CA LEU A 813 17.23 -33.89 -34.25
C LEU A 813 16.37 -34.65 -35.27
N PHE A 814 15.16 -35.07 -34.91
CA PHE A 814 14.25 -35.71 -35.87
C PHE A 814 13.82 -34.75 -36.99
N ALA A 815 13.48 -33.51 -36.66
CA ALA A 815 13.07 -32.51 -37.65
C ALA A 815 14.19 -32.17 -38.65
N SER A 816 15.44 -32.05 -38.17
CA SER A 816 16.60 -31.80 -39.03
C SER A 816 16.96 -33.01 -39.90
N SER A 817 16.96 -34.23 -39.33
CA SER A 817 17.18 -35.48 -40.06
C SER A 817 16.15 -35.69 -41.18
N LEU A 818 14.85 -35.52 -40.90
CA LEU A 818 13.78 -35.59 -41.89
C LEU A 818 13.92 -34.52 -42.99
N ARG A 819 14.31 -33.30 -42.61
CA ARG A 819 14.50 -32.20 -43.59
C ARG A 819 15.63 -32.53 -44.57
N GLN A 820 16.69 -33.16 -44.08
CA GLN A 820 17.83 -33.56 -44.91
C GLN A 820 17.50 -34.73 -45.84
N GLN A 821 16.78 -35.75 -45.34
CA GLN A 821 16.32 -36.87 -46.17
C GLN A 821 15.40 -36.40 -47.31
N LEU A 822 14.41 -35.55 -46.99
CA LEU A 822 13.44 -35.05 -47.98
C LEU A 822 14.03 -33.98 -48.90
N GLY A 823 15.00 -33.19 -48.44
CA GLY A 823 15.66 -32.16 -49.26
C GLY A 823 16.49 -32.70 -50.43
N SER A 824 16.81 -34.00 -50.42
CA SER A 824 17.51 -34.69 -51.51
C SER A 824 16.57 -35.32 -52.55
N GLN A 825 15.25 -35.32 -52.31
CA GLN A 825 14.24 -35.96 -53.17
C GLN A 825 13.38 -34.92 -53.89
N THR A 826 13.24 -35.05 -55.22
CA THR A 826 12.40 -34.16 -56.02
C THR A 826 10.91 -34.43 -55.78
N GLY A 827 10.15 -33.40 -55.36
CA GLY A 827 8.69 -33.48 -55.16
C GLY A 827 8.20 -33.21 -53.74
N PHE A 828 9.11 -33.03 -52.77
CA PHE A 828 8.79 -32.81 -51.35
C PHE A 828 9.09 -31.39 -50.84
N ASP A 829 9.13 -30.40 -51.73
CA ASP A 829 9.47 -29.00 -51.38
C ASP A 829 8.56 -28.45 -50.26
N ARG A 830 7.28 -28.86 -50.26
CA ARG A 830 6.30 -28.42 -49.28
C ARG A 830 6.52 -29.04 -47.90
N GLU A 831 6.93 -30.31 -47.85
CA GLU A 831 7.25 -31.03 -46.63
C GLU A 831 8.56 -30.51 -46.01
N VAL A 832 9.54 -30.16 -46.84
CA VAL A 832 10.80 -29.52 -46.42
C VAL A 832 10.53 -28.13 -45.79
N ASP A 833 9.64 -27.33 -46.39
CA ASP A 833 9.20 -26.05 -45.82
C ASP A 833 8.50 -26.21 -44.46
N VAL A 834 7.59 -27.19 -44.33
CA VAL A 834 6.91 -27.49 -43.07
C VAL A 834 7.90 -27.93 -41.99
N LEU A 835 8.89 -28.76 -42.33
CA LEU A 835 9.95 -29.16 -41.40
C LEU A 835 10.82 -27.97 -40.99
N GLY A 836 11.10 -27.03 -41.90
CA GLY A 836 11.78 -25.77 -41.57
C GLY A 836 10.99 -24.90 -40.57
N HIS A 837 9.65 -24.89 -40.66
CA HIS A 837 8.79 -24.22 -39.69
C HIS A 837 8.74 -24.91 -38.32
N ILE A 838 8.77 -26.25 -38.29
CA ILE A 838 8.82 -27.05 -37.06
C ILE A 838 10.15 -26.80 -36.34
N ASP A 839 11.28 -26.91 -37.04
CA ASP A 839 12.63 -26.65 -36.52
C ASP A 839 12.73 -25.24 -35.93
N SER A 840 12.26 -24.22 -36.66
CA SER A 840 12.20 -22.84 -36.17
C SER A 840 11.36 -22.66 -34.90
N SER A 841 10.28 -23.43 -34.76
CA SER A 841 9.38 -23.35 -33.60
C SER A 841 9.97 -24.06 -32.37
N LEU A 842 10.67 -25.17 -32.58
CA LEU A 842 11.39 -25.89 -31.54
C LEU A 842 12.57 -25.06 -31.01
N GLN A 843 13.34 -24.42 -31.88
CA GLN A 843 14.41 -23.49 -31.48
C GLN A 843 13.86 -22.29 -30.69
N ALA A 844 12.69 -21.76 -31.07
CA ALA A 844 12.05 -20.69 -30.31
C ALA A 844 11.60 -21.13 -28.91
N ALA A 845 11.07 -22.35 -28.77
CA ALA A 845 10.70 -22.92 -27.48
C ALA A 845 11.92 -23.14 -26.57
N GLU A 846 13.03 -23.61 -27.14
CA GLU A 846 14.30 -23.81 -26.42
C GLU A 846 14.84 -22.50 -25.85
N GLN A 847 14.81 -21.43 -26.66
CA GLN A 847 15.21 -20.09 -26.24
C GLN A 847 14.34 -19.54 -25.10
N ILE A 848 13.03 -19.82 -25.10
CA ILE A 848 12.13 -19.43 -24.01
C ILE A 848 12.51 -20.15 -22.72
N ILE A 849 12.64 -21.48 -22.78
CA ILE A 849 12.91 -22.32 -21.61
C ILE A 849 14.26 -21.94 -21.01
N THR A 850 15.29 -21.79 -21.85
CA THR A 850 16.63 -21.39 -21.42
C THR A 850 16.62 -20.02 -20.75
N ALA A 851 15.97 -19.02 -21.35
CA ALA A 851 15.87 -17.68 -20.77
C ALA A 851 15.10 -17.65 -19.44
N LEU A 852 14.07 -18.49 -19.29
CA LEU A 852 13.27 -18.59 -18.06
C LEU A 852 14.05 -19.24 -16.92
N LEU A 853 14.82 -20.28 -17.22
CA LEU A 853 15.73 -20.93 -16.27
C LEU A 853 16.82 -19.97 -15.80
N GLU A 854 17.34 -19.13 -16.69
CA GLU A 854 18.36 -18.15 -16.36
C GLU A 854 17.86 -17.04 -15.44
N ILE A 855 16.65 -16.52 -15.69
CA ILE A 855 16.01 -15.56 -14.79
C ILE A 855 15.82 -16.18 -13.41
N SER A 856 15.35 -17.44 -13.34
CA SER A 856 15.18 -18.15 -12.08
C SER A 856 16.49 -18.35 -11.30
N LYS A 857 17.62 -18.57 -12.00
CA LYS A 857 18.95 -18.68 -11.38
C LYS A 857 19.48 -17.33 -10.90
N LEU A 858 19.21 -16.26 -11.65
CA LEU A 858 19.60 -14.89 -11.28
C LEU A 858 18.79 -14.34 -10.09
N ASP A 859 17.55 -14.81 -9.86
CA ASP A 859 16.69 -14.38 -8.74
C ASP A 859 17.05 -15.00 -7.37
N THR A 860 17.91 -16.02 -7.35
CA THR A 860 18.22 -16.79 -6.13
C THR A 860 19.58 -16.46 -5.51
N ASP A 861 20.31 -15.44 -5.97
CA ASP A 861 21.67 -15.07 -5.51
C ASP A 861 22.69 -16.24 -5.49
N THR A 862 22.38 -17.35 -6.17
CA THR A 862 23.18 -18.60 -6.15
C THR A 862 24.18 -18.69 -7.31
N MET A 863 24.21 -17.71 -8.21
CA MET A 863 25.13 -17.71 -9.35
C MET A 863 26.53 -17.28 -8.89
N PRO A 864 27.57 -18.14 -8.96
CA PRO A 864 28.92 -17.75 -8.61
C PRO A 864 29.44 -16.70 -9.60
N VAL A 865 30.01 -15.61 -9.09
CA VAL A 865 30.55 -14.50 -9.89
C VAL A 865 32.06 -14.47 -9.71
N HIS A 866 32.81 -14.55 -10.82
CA HIS A 866 34.27 -14.60 -10.81
C HIS A 866 34.87 -13.31 -11.38
N VAL A 867 34.87 -12.24 -10.57
CA VAL A 867 35.44 -10.95 -10.95
C VAL A 867 36.98 -11.00 -10.93
N HIS A 868 37.61 -10.68 -12.05
CA HIS A 868 39.07 -10.63 -12.18
C HIS A 868 39.52 -9.55 -13.18
N PRO A 869 40.81 -9.14 -13.18
CA PRO A 869 41.35 -8.22 -14.19
C PRO A 869 41.29 -8.82 -15.60
N LEU A 870 40.51 -8.21 -16.48
CA LEU A 870 40.29 -8.64 -17.86
C LEU A 870 40.70 -7.55 -18.86
N LYS A 871 41.54 -7.88 -19.83
CA LYS A 871 41.84 -7.00 -20.96
C LYS A 871 40.66 -6.98 -21.93
N LEU A 872 39.98 -5.84 -22.08
CA LEU A 872 38.74 -5.73 -22.87
C LEU A 872 38.87 -6.21 -24.32
N ALA A 873 40.05 -6.10 -24.93
CA ALA A 873 40.34 -6.62 -26.26
C ALA A 873 39.96 -8.11 -26.42
N ARG A 874 40.20 -8.95 -25.40
CA ARG A 874 39.89 -10.39 -25.42
C ARG A 874 38.42 -10.68 -25.69
N LEU A 875 37.55 -9.78 -25.25
CA LEU A 875 36.10 -9.93 -25.37
C LEU A 875 35.57 -9.15 -26.58
N MET A 876 36.06 -7.93 -26.79
CA MET A 876 35.55 -7.05 -27.83
C MET A 876 35.98 -7.45 -29.24
N GLU A 877 37.20 -7.96 -29.44
CA GLU A 877 37.67 -8.34 -30.78
C GLU A 877 36.89 -9.54 -31.34
N PRO A 878 36.71 -10.66 -30.60
CA PRO A 878 35.92 -11.78 -31.11
C PRO A 878 34.45 -11.41 -31.34
N LEU A 879 33.82 -10.68 -30.40
CA LEU A 879 32.44 -10.21 -30.59
C LEU A 879 32.33 -9.23 -31.76
N GLY A 880 33.31 -8.34 -31.92
CA GLY A 880 33.37 -7.40 -33.03
C GLY A 880 33.45 -8.12 -34.37
N GLN A 881 34.28 -9.14 -34.50
CA GLN A 881 34.42 -9.95 -35.71
C GLN A 881 33.13 -10.74 -36.01
N GLU A 882 32.59 -11.44 -35.01
CA GLU A 882 31.36 -12.24 -35.12
C GLU A 882 30.18 -11.39 -35.61
N PHE A 883 29.91 -10.27 -34.92
CA PHE A 883 28.78 -9.41 -35.24
C PHE A 883 29.04 -8.53 -36.46
N SER A 884 30.30 -8.24 -36.83
CA SER A 884 30.59 -7.56 -38.08
C SER A 884 30.28 -8.45 -39.29
N ALA A 885 30.60 -9.75 -39.24
CA ALA A 885 30.22 -10.69 -40.30
C ALA A 885 28.70 -10.82 -40.44
N LEU A 886 27.99 -10.90 -39.30
CA LEU A 886 26.52 -10.94 -39.28
C LEU A 886 25.87 -9.64 -39.79
N ALA A 887 26.44 -8.48 -39.45
CA ALA A 887 25.97 -7.19 -39.98
C ALA A 887 26.16 -7.14 -41.51
N GLN A 888 27.30 -7.63 -42.01
CA GLN A 888 27.63 -7.61 -43.43
C GLN A 888 26.71 -8.51 -44.27
N SER A 889 26.32 -9.68 -43.75
CA SER A 889 25.34 -10.57 -44.43
C SER A 889 23.93 -9.96 -44.51
N LEU A 890 23.62 -9.00 -43.64
CA LEU A 890 22.38 -8.23 -43.62
C LEU A 890 22.51 -6.85 -44.31
N GLY A 891 23.65 -6.54 -44.93
CA GLY A 891 23.89 -5.27 -45.64
C GLY A 891 24.14 -4.06 -44.72
N LEU A 892 24.41 -4.28 -43.43
CA LEU A 892 24.70 -3.23 -42.44
C LEU A 892 26.21 -2.98 -42.32
N ASN A 893 26.59 -1.73 -42.06
CA ASN A 893 27.98 -1.36 -41.83
C ASN A 893 28.25 -1.23 -40.32
N MET A 894 28.89 -2.25 -39.75
CA MET A 894 29.33 -2.25 -38.34
C MET A 894 30.81 -1.88 -38.24
N LYS A 895 31.14 -0.93 -37.37
CA LYS A 895 32.52 -0.56 -37.05
C LYS A 895 32.80 -0.84 -35.58
N MET A 896 33.86 -1.58 -35.30
CA MET A 896 34.37 -1.79 -33.94
C MET A 896 35.63 -0.95 -33.71
N LEU A 897 35.71 -0.29 -32.55
CA LEU A 897 36.91 0.42 -32.10
C LEU A 897 37.63 -0.43 -31.04
N PRO A 898 38.93 -0.78 -31.24
CA PRO A 898 39.66 -1.62 -30.30
C PRO A 898 39.89 -0.89 -28.97
N CYS A 899 39.90 -1.65 -27.87
CA CYS A 899 40.14 -1.13 -26.53
C CYS A 899 41.14 -2.04 -25.79
N SER A 900 42.31 -1.49 -25.42
CA SER A 900 43.38 -2.23 -24.75
C SER A 900 43.31 -2.20 -23.23
N ALA A 901 42.30 -1.56 -22.66
CA ALA A 901 42.26 -1.31 -21.22
C ALA A 901 41.84 -2.54 -20.42
N VAL A 902 42.27 -2.57 -19.15
CA VAL A 902 42.02 -3.67 -18.21
C VAL A 902 40.90 -3.25 -17.25
N VAL A 903 39.89 -4.09 -17.09
CA VAL A 903 38.72 -3.86 -16.25
C VAL A 903 38.53 -4.98 -15.24
N GLU A 904 37.88 -4.69 -14.12
CA GLU A 904 37.48 -5.70 -13.13
C GLU A 904 36.06 -6.18 -13.41
N THR A 905 35.93 -7.40 -13.92
CA THR A 905 34.63 -7.99 -14.26
C THR A 905 34.72 -9.51 -14.38
N ASP A 906 33.58 -10.17 -14.47
CA ASP A 906 33.47 -11.55 -14.95
C ASP A 906 33.39 -11.55 -16.49
N GLU A 907 34.27 -12.29 -17.16
CA GLU A 907 34.36 -12.35 -18.63
C GLU A 907 33.10 -12.95 -19.27
N VAL A 908 32.58 -14.04 -18.71
CA VAL A 908 31.45 -14.80 -19.27
C VAL A 908 30.17 -13.97 -19.18
N LEU A 909 29.93 -13.40 -18.01
CA LEU A 909 28.75 -12.59 -17.75
C LEU A 909 28.76 -11.27 -18.56
N LEU A 910 29.92 -10.60 -18.64
CA LEU A 910 30.03 -9.37 -19.44
C LEU A 910 29.89 -9.66 -20.95
N ARG A 911 30.46 -10.77 -21.44
CA ARG A 911 30.32 -11.19 -22.86
C ARG A 911 28.85 -11.33 -23.22
N ARG A 912 28.08 -11.94 -22.32
CA ARG A 912 26.65 -12.17 -22.47
C ARG A 912 25.82 -10.88 -22.49
N VAL A 913 26.15 -9.90 -21.66
CA VAL A 913 25.53 -8.56 -21.70
C VAL A 913 25.77 -7.94 -23.08
N LEU A 914 27.01 -7.95 -23.56
CA LEU A 914 27.39 -7.31 -24.82
C LEU A 914 26.79 -8.02 -26.04
N GLN A 915 26.69 -9.34 -26.03
CA GLN A 915 25.97 -10.10 -27.07
C GLN A 915 24.49 -9.71 -27.16
N ASN A 916 23.81 -9.54 -26.02
CA ASN A 916 22.41 -9.09 -26.02
C ASN A 916 22.26 -7.68 -26.60
N LEU A 917 23.17 -6.77 -26.28
CA LEU A 917 23.16 -5.40 -26.81
C LEU A 917 23.46 -5.39 -28.32
N LEU A 918 24.50 -6.11 -28.77
CA LEU A 918 24.89 -6.20 -30.18
C LEU A 918 23.83 -6.90 -31.04
N SER A 919 23.23 -7.99 -30.56
CA SER A 919 22.15 -8.67 -31.27
C SER A 919 20.93 -7.77 -31.44
N ASN A 920 20.58 -6.98 -30.42
CA ASN A 920 19.51 -5.99 -30.56
C ASN A 920 19.88 -4.88 -31.55
N ALA A 921 21.10 -4.37 -31.54
CA ALA A 921 21.54 -3.34 -32.49
C ALA A 921 21.41 -3.80 -33.95
N ILE A 922 21.85 -5.04 -34.27
CA ILE A 922 21.70 -5.63 -35.61
C ILE A 922 20.22 -5.85 -35.94
N ARG A 923 19.47 -6.42 -35.00
CA ARG A 923 18.08 -6.82 -35.21
C ARG A 923 17.15 -5.64 -35.49
N TYR A 924 17.40 -4.49 -34.88
CA TYR A 924 16.54 -3.30 -35.01
C TYR A 924 17.05 -2.28 -36.02
N THR A 925 18.25 -2.44 -36.58
CA THR A 925 18.76 -1.59 -37.65
C THR A 925 18.47 -2.26 -38.98
N GLY A 926 17.45 -1.79 -39.71
CA GLY A 926 17.14 -2.32 -41.04
C GLY A 926 18.11 -1.86 -42.12
N GLU A 927 18.51 -0.59 -42.08
CA GLU A 927 19.50 0.03 -42.96
C GLU A 927 20.33 1.01 -42.12
N GLY A 928 21.66 1.05 -42.31
CA GLY A 928 22.52 2.04 -41.67
C GLY A 928 23.77 1.47 -41.01
N ARG A 929 24.14 2.01 -39.85
CA ARG A 929 25.44 1.81 -39.22
C ARG A 929 25.34 1.41 -37.75
N ILE A 930 26.26 0.56 -37.31
CA ILE A 930 26.41 0.15 -35.92
C ILE A 930 27.84 0.49 -35.48
N LEU A 931 28.01 1.11 -34.32
CA LEU A 931 29.33 1.41 -33.75
C LEU A 931 29.46 0.73 -32.39
N PHE A 932 30.48 -0.11 -32.24
CA PHE A 932 30.82 -0.78 -30.99
C PHE A 932 32.18 -0.27 -30.51
N GLY A 933 32.25 0.33 -29.33
CA GLY A 933 33.50 0.91 -28.85
C GLY A 933 33.47 1.28 -27.38
N CYS A 934 34.62 1.72 -26.86
CA CYS A 934 34.75 2.14 -25.47
C CYS A 934 35.11 3.62 -25.34
N ARG A 935 34.72 4.21 -24.21
CA ARG A 935 35.16 5.53 -23.77
C ARG A 935 35.68 5.42 -22.34
N ARG A 936 36.89 5.94 -22.11
CA ARG A 936 37.47 6.02 -20.76
C ARG A 936 36.89 7.23 -20.02
N GLU A 937 36.43 7.01 -18.80
CA GLU A 937 35.95 8.04 -17.88
C GLU A 937 36.76 7.95 -16.56
N ALA A 938 36.52 8.84 -15.60
CA ALA A 938 37.29 8.86 -14.36
C ALA A 938 37.03 7.58 -13.53
N GLY A 939 38.02 6.69 -13.47
CA GLY A 939 37.96 5.44 -12.69
C GLY A 939 37.18 4.28 -13.33
N VAL A 940 36.55 4.50 -14.49
CA VAL A 940 35.70 3.50 -15.16
C VAL A 940 35.86 3.53 -16.68
N ILE A 941 35.47 2.45 -17.35
CA ILE A 941 35.29 2.38 -18.80
C ILE A 941 33.82 2.24 -19.12
N ARG A 942 33.35 3.06 -20.05
CA ARG A 942 32.02 2.94 -20.63
C ARG A 942 32.11 2.25 -21.98
N ILE A 943 31.47 1.09 -22.12
CA ILE A 943 31.35 0.32 -23.35
C ILE A 943 30.03 0.71 -24.01
N ASP A 944 30.08 1.27 -25.21
CA ASP A 944 28.95 1.82 -25.95
C ASP A 944 28.64 0.97 -27.20
N VAL A 945 27.37 0.61 -27.38
CA VAL A 945 26.82 0.05 -28.62
C VAL A 945 25.84 1.06 -29.19
N TRP A 946 26.18 1.65 -30.34
CA TRP A 946 25.35 2.59 -31.07
C TRP A 946 24.72 1.93 -32.28
N ASP A 947 23.44 2.21 -32.51
CA ASP A 947 22.70 1.81 -33.70
C ASP A 947 21.98 2.99 -34.32
N THR A 948 21.75 2.94 -35.63
CA THR A 948 20.92 3.91 -36.36
C THR A 948 19.51 3.36 -36.61
N GLY A 949 19.00 2.53 -35.71
CA GLY A 949 17.66 1.97 -35.79
C GLY A 949 16.55 3.00 -35.56
N PRO A 950 15.29 2.57 -35.37
CA PRO A 950 14.13 3.45 -35.24
C PRO A 950 14.15 4.31 -33.96
N GLY A 951 15.11 4.10 -33.06
CA GLY A 951 15.13 4.75 -31.75
C GLY A 951 14.02 4.27 -30.82
N ILE A 952 14.07 4.72 -29.58
CA ILE A 952 13.18 4.35 -28.48
C ILE A 952 12.58 5.64 -27.92
N PRO A 953 11.24 5.76 -27.90
CA PRO A 953 10.56 6.90 -27.28
C PRO A 953 10.90 7.07 -25.80
N ASP A 954 11.00 8.31 -25.32
CA ASP A 954 11.40 8.63 -23.94
C ASP A 954 10.50 7.96 -22.88
N ASP A 955 9.20 7.78 -23.18
CA ASP A 955 8.25 7.11 -22.29
C ASP A 955 8.42 5.58 -22.19
N GLN A 956 9.37 5.03 -22.94
CA GLN A 956 9.66 3.60 -23.02
C GLN A 956 11.05 3.23 -22.50
N HIS A 957 11.94 4.18 -22.19
CA HIS A 957 13.33 3.91 -21.78
C HIS A 957 13.44 3.02 -20.53
N GLU A 958 12.52 3.15 -19.57
CA GLU A 958 12.49 2.25 -18.39
C GLU A 958 11.74 0.93 -18.66
N LYS A 959 10.80 0.92 -19.62
CA LYS A 959 9.94 -0.24 -19.87
C LYS A 959 10.68 -1.33 -20.63
N ILE A 960 11.60 -0.98 -21.54
CA ILE A 960 12.36 -1.94 -22.36
C ILE A 960 13.21 -2.93 -21.56
N PHE A 961 13.50 -2.63 -20.28
CA PHE A 961 14.23 -3.53 -19.38
C PHE A 961 13.31 -4.53 -18.64
N ARG A 962 11.99 -4.44 -18.82
CA ARG A 962 11.04 -5.39 -18.22
C ARG A 962 10.92 -6.66 -19.05
N GLU A 963 10.66 -7.77 -18.38
CA GLU A 963 10.47 -9.08 -19.00
C GLU A 963 9.27 -9.07 -19.96
N PHE A 964 9.43 -9.73 -21.11
CA PHE A 964 8.42 -9.86 -22.17
C PHE A 964 7.94 -8.51 -22.75
N GLN A 965 8.59 -7.40 -22.42
CA GLN A 965 8.22 -6.08 -22.91
C GLN A 965 8.79 -5.87 -24.32
N ARG A 966 7.91 -5.55 -25.27
CA ARG A 966 8.28 -5.20 -26.65
C ARG A 966 7.69 -3.83 -27.00
N LEU A 967 8.42 -3.06 -27.79
CA LEU A 967 7.91 -1.80 -28.34
C LEU A 967 6.84 -2.11 -29.41
N PRO A 968 5.70 -1.39 -29.43
CA PRO A 968 4.71 -1.51 -30.49
C PRO A 968 5.37 -1.19 -31.84
N GLN A 969 5.32 -2.11 -32.80
CA GLN A 969 5.98 -1.94 -34.09
C GLN A 969 5.32 -0.83 -34.92
N GLN A 970 6.11 0.14 -35.38
CA GLN A 970 5.74 1.06 -36.45
C GLN A 970 6.39 0.57 -37.76
N GLY A 971 5.69 -0.27 -38.54
CA GLY A 971 6.16 -0.71 -39.86
C GLY A 971 5.81 -2.16 -40.23
N LYS A 972 6.12 -2.54 -41.48
CA LYS A 972 5.82 -3.85 -42.10
C LYS A 972 6.79 -4.99 -41.73
N GLN A 973 7.84 -4.76 -40.95
CA GLN A 973 8.82 -5.80 -40.60
C GLN A 973 8.50 -6.45 -39.24
N VAL A 974 8.07 -7.71 -39.27
CA VAL A 974 7.89 -8.54 -38.07
C VAL A 974 9.25 -9.02 -37.60
N VAL A 975 9.88 -8.24 -36.72
CA VAL A 975 11.10 -8.67 -36.02
C VAL A 975 10.75 -9.76 -35.00
N LYS A 976 11.35 -10.96 -35.08
CA LYS A 976 11.16 -12.07 -34.11
C LYS A 976 11.99 -11.84 -32.83
N GLY A 977 11.43 -12.14 -31.66
CA GLY A 977 12.14 -12.04 -30.37
C GLY A 977 11.21 -12.01 -29.13
N LEU A 978 11.66 -12.60 -28.02
CA LEU A 978 10.86 -12.84 -26.80
C LEU A 978 10.75 -11.64 -25.84
N GLY A 979 11.60 -10.62 -26.00
CA GLY A 979 11.62 -9.46 -25.10
C GLY A 979 12.32 -9.71 -23.75
N LEU A 980 13.24 -10.68 -23.68
CA LEU A 980 13.94 -11.05 -22.45
C LEU A 980 15.41 -10.58 -22.40
N GLY A 981 16.05 -10.34 -23.54
CA GLY A 981 17.49 -10.06 -23.59
C GLY A 981 17.95 -8.83 -22.80
N LEU A 982 17.17 -7.74 -22.82
CA LEU A 982 17.48 -6.53 -22.04
C LEU A 982 17.28 -6.72 -20.54
N ALA A 983 16.25 -7.49 -20.14
CA ALA A 983 15.99 -7.80 -18.74
C ALA A 983 17.12 -8.68 -18.15
N ILE A 984 17.61 -9.65 -18.92
CA ILE A 984 18.77 -10.47 -18.56
C ILE A 984 20.03 -9.60 -18.45
N ALA A 985 20.27 -8.73 -19.43
CA ALA A 985 21.43 -7.83 -19.41
C ALA A 985 21.41 -6.90 -18.18
N ASP A 986 20.26 -6.33 -17.82
CA ASP A 986 20.10 -5.48 -16.63
C ASP A 986 20.34 -6.25 -15.33
N ARG A 987 19.80 -7.48 -15.20
CA ARG A 987 20.02 -8.34 -14.03
C ARG A 987 21.51 -8.72 -13.87
N ILE A 988 22.19 -9.10 -14.96
CA ILE A 988 23.62 -9.40 -14.92
C ILE A 988 24.44 -8.16 -14.55
N CYS A 989 24.10 -6.98 -15.09
CA CYS A 989 24.79 -5.74 -14.72
C CYS A 989 24.64 -5.44 -13.23
N ARG A 990 23.43 -5.61 -12.66
CA ARG A 990 23.21 -5.45 -11.22
C ARG A 990 23.99 -6.46 -10.39
N LEU A 991 24.05 -7.72 -10.81
CA LEU A 991 24.83 -8.78 -10.15
C LEU A 991 26.33 -8.45 -10.12
N LEU A 992 26.86 -7.88 -11.22
CA LEU A 992 28.25 -7.45 -11.33
C LEU A 992 28.55 -6.08 -10.68
N GLY A 993 27.53 -5.33 -10.24
CA GLY A 993 27.68 -3.93 -9.81
C GLY A 993 27.94 -2.93 -10.94
N HIS A 994 27.73 -3.33 -12.20
CA HIS A 994 27.91 -2.50 -13.39
C HIS A 994 26.66 -1.68 -13.70
N LYS A 995 26.85 -0.49 -14.27
CA LYS A 995 25.74 0.40 -14.63
C LYS A 995 25.39 0.28 -16.11
N LEU A 996 24.19 -0.22 -16.42
CA LEU A 996 23.59 -0.22 -17.75
C LEU A 996 22.74 1.04 -17.95
N THR A 997 22.95 1.77 -19.05
CA THR A 997 22.21 2.97 -19.40
C THR A 997 21.81 2.98 -20.87
N VAL A 998 20.75 3.70 -21.20
CA VAL A 998 20.27 3.89 -22.57
C VAL A 998 20.10 5.38 -22.84
N ARG A 999 20.49 5.82 -24.02
CA ARG A 999 20.07 7.10 -24.59
C ARG A 999 19.58 6.83 -26.00
N SER A 1000 18.41 7.35 -26.35
CA SER A 1000 17.82 7.07 -27.65
C SER A 1000 17.14 8.31 -28.21
N TRP A 1001 17.12 8.39 -29.53
CA TRP A 1001 16.46 9.46 -30.26
C TRP A 1001 15.50 8.81 -31.26
N SER A 1002 14.20 8.99 -31.04
CA SER A 1002 13.16 8.45 -31.91
C SER A 1002 13.40 8.85 -33.38
N GLY A 1003 13.40 7.85 -34.26
CA GLY A 1003 13.69 7.96 -35.69
C GLY A 1003 15.16 8.15 -36.07
N LYS A 1004 16.10 8.18 -35.11
CA LYS A 1004 17.53 8.46 -35.38
C LYS A 1004 18.49 7.38 -34.88
N GLY A 1005 18.12 6.62 -33.85
CA GLY A 1005 18.93 5.52 -33.31
C GLY A 1005 19.02 5.48 -31.79
N THR A 1006 19.72 4.48 -31.28
CA THR A 1006 19.91 4.25 -29.84
C THR A 1006 21.38 4.03 -29.50
N VAL A 1007 21.77 4.39 -28.28
CA VAL A 1007 23.03 3.96 -27.65
C VAL A 1007 22.73 3.28 -26.32
N PHE A 1008 23.21 2.05 -26.19
CA PHE A 1008 23.30 1.33 -24.92
C PHE A 1008 24.73 1.40 -24.40
N SER A 1009 24.87 1.71 -23.11
CA SER A 1009 26.16 1.97 -22.46
C SER A 1009 26.29 1.17 -21.17
N VAL A 1010 27.32 0.33 -21.07
CA VAL A 1010 27.68 -0.43 -19.86
C VAL A 1010 28.91 0.20 -19.21
N THR A 1011 28.84 0.54 -17.93
CA THR A 1011 29.97 1.13 -17.18
C THR A 1011 30.62 0.06 -16.30
N VAL A 1012 31.92 -0.17 -16.52
CA VAL A 1012 32.74 -1.21 -15.86
C VAL A 1012 33.93 -0.55 -15.15
N PRO A 1013 34.28 -0.93 -13.91
CA PRO A 1013 35.43 -0.35 -13.20
C PRO A 1013 36.77 -0.68 -13.87
N LEU A 1014 37.67 0.30 -13.92
CA LEU A 1014 39.05 0.08 -14.34
C LEU A 1014 39.77 -0.76 -13.28
N SER A 1015 40.49 -1.80 -13.70
CA SER A 1015 41.34 -2.53 -12.77
C SER A 1015 42.65 -1.79 -12.52
N SER A 1016 43.17 -1.94 -11.31
CA SER A 1016 44.52 -1.50 -10.93
C SER A 1016 45.58 -2.60 -11.10
N GLY A 1017 45.18 -3.83 -11.42
CA GLY A 1017 46.07 -4.99 -11.59
C GLY A 1017 46.55 -5.21 -13.03
N GLU A 1018 47.71 -5.85 -13.18
CA GLU A 1018 48.20 -6.35 -14.47
C GLU A 1018 47.40 -7.61 -14.87
N ALA A 1019 46.87 -7.63 -16.10
CA ALA A 1019 46.27 -8.84 -16.66
C ALA A 1019 47.39 -9.87 -16.95
N PRO A 1020 47.19 -11.17 -16.68
CA PRO A 1020 48.19 -12.20 -16.95
C PRO A 1020 48.60 -12.22 -18.44
N PRO A 1021 49.88 -12.51 -18.75
CA PRO A 1021 50.39 -12.47 -20.12
C PRO A 1021 49.69 -13.50 -21.00
N VAL A 1022 49.30 -13.07 -22.21
CA VAL A 1022 48.68 -13.91 -23.23
C VAL A 1022 49.76 -14.78 -23.86
N LEU A 1023 49.73 -16.10 -23.62
CA LEU A 1023 50.40 -17.07 -24.50
C LEU A 1023 49.75 -16.94 -25.88
N ALA A 1024 50.56 -16.68 -26.91
CA ALA A 1024 50.08 -16.50 -28.28
C ALA A 1024 49.35 -17.77 -28.76
N ALA A 1025 48.08 -17.63 -29.15
CA ALA A 1025 47.31 -18.72 -29.72
C ALA A 1025 47.84 -19.05 -31.12
N GLU A 1026 48.16 -20.32 -31.34
CA GLU A 1026 48.47 -20.90 -32.64
C GLU A 1026 47.27 -20.78 -33.60
N HIS A 1027 47.55 -20.67 -34.89
CA HIS A 1027 46.53 -20.55 -35.95
C HIS A 1027 45.65 -21.81 -36.00
N PRO A 1028 44.32 -21.70 -36.25
CA PRO A 1028 43.48 -22.87 -36.40
C PRO A 1028 43.85 -23.66 -37.68
N PRO A 1029 43.94 -25.00 -37.63
CA PRO A 1029 44.25 -25.82 -38.79
C PRO A 1029 43.08 -25.85 -39.80
N SER A 1030 43.41 -25.98 -41.08
CA SER A 1030 42.48 -26.08 -42.21
C SER A 1030 41.65 -27.37 -42.19
N HIS A 1031 40.35 -27.27 -42.51
CA HIS A 1031 39.38 -28.37 -42.66
C HIS A 1031 39.97 -29.62 -43.32
N ARG A 1032 39.91 -30.77 -42.63
CA ARG A 1032 40.30 -32.10 -43.13
C ARG A 1032 39.05 -32.94 -43.44
N ASP A 1033 39.15 -33.81 -44.44
CA ASP A 1033 38.06 -34.72 -44.83
C ASP A 1033 37.97 -35.88 -43.82
N VAL A 1034 36.77 -36.14 -43.30
CA VAL A 1034 36.48 -37.15 -42.26
C VAL A 1034 35.76 -38.38 -42.84
N SER A 1035 35.54 -38.42 -44.16
CA SER A 1035 34.92 -39.55 -44.84
C SER A 1035 35.81 -40.80 -44.78
N GLY A 1036 35.23 -41.93 -44.37
CA GLY A 1036 35.89 -43.23 -44.22
C GLY A 1036 36.42 -43.55 -42.82
N MET A 1037 36.30 -42.64 -41.84
CA MET A 1037 36.70 -42.90 -40.45
C MET A 1037 35.78 -43.93 -39.80
N ARG A 1038 36.36 -44.90 -39.09
CA ARG A 1038 35.65 -45.91 -38.31
C ARG A 1038 35.42 -45.40 -36.89
N VAL A 1039 34.16 -45.22 -36.51
CA VAL A 1039 33.78 -44.68 -35.20
C VAL A 1039 33.02 -45.75 -34.42
N PHE A 1040 33.43 -45.99 -33.18
CA PHE A 1040 32.76 -46.96 -32.31
C PHE A 1040 32.01 -46.22 -31.21
N CYS A 1041 30.67 -46.31 -31.22
CA CYS A 1041 29.77 -45.58 -30.34
C CYS A 1041 29.16 -46.49 -29.28
N VAL A 1042 29.15 -46.06 -28.01
CA VAL A 1042 28.49 -46.74 -26.90
C VAL A 1042 27.52 -45.79 -26.18
N ASP A 1043 26.23 -46.13 -26.19
CA ASP A 1043 25.16 -45.35 -25.51
C ASP A 1043 23.99 -46.29 -25.18
N ASN A 1044 23.44 -46.23 -23.96
CA ASN A 1044 22.34 -47.09 -23.51
C ASN A 1044 20.97 -46.67 -24.06
N ASP A 1045 20.82 -45.43 -24.53
CA ASP A 1045 19.57 -44.96 -25.13
C ASP A 1045 19.52 -45.33 -26.63
N PRO A 1046 18.63 -46.26 -27.03
CA PRO A 1046 18.56 -46.73 -28.41
C PRO A 1046 18.14 -45.63 -29.41
N ALA A 1047 17.39 -44.61 -28.96
CA ALA A 1047 16.97 -43.52 -29.82
C ALA A 1047 18.11 -42.51 -30.06
N LEU A 1048 18.90 -42.20 -29.02
CA LEU A 1048 20.09 -41.36 -29.15
C LEU A 1048 21.20 -42.07 -29.94
N LEU A 1049 21.43 -43.35 -29.68
CA LEU A 1049 22.41 -44.16 -30.40
C LEU A 1049 22.08 -44.24 -31.90
N ALA A 1050 20.82 -44.51 -32.26
CA ALA A 1050 20.38 -44.54 -33.67
C ALA A 1050 20.55 -43.17 -34.36
N SER A 1051 20.30 -42.08 -33.65
CA SER A 1051 20.50 -40.71 -34.16
C SER A 1051 21.97 -40.38 -34.36
N LEU A 1052 22.83 -40.76 -33.40
CA LEU A 1052 24.27 -40.56 -33.48
C LEU A 1052 24.88 -41.33 -34.65
N VAL A 1053 24.47 -42.58 -34.86
CA VAL A 1053 24.87 -43.39 -36.02
C VAL A 1053 24.49 -42.69 -37.32
N ALA A 1054 23.23 -42.26 -37.46
CA ALA A 1054 22.77 -41.58 -38.67
C ALA A 1054 23.54 -40.28 -38.97
N ALA A 1055 23.87 -39.50 -37.94
CA ALA A 1055 24.65 -38.26 -38.09
C ALA A 1055 26.09 -38.53 -38.55
N LEU A 1056 26.75 -39.56 -38.00
CA LEU A 1056 28.11 -39.93 -38.36
C LEU A 1056 28.19 -40.58 -39.75
N GLU A 1057 27.23 -41.41 -40.12
CA GLU A 1057 27.12 -41.97 -41.47
C GLU A 1057 26.90 -40.88 -42.53
N THR A 1058 26.15 -39.82 -42.18
CA THR A 1058 25.96 -38.64 -43.03
C THR A 1058 27.26 -37.88 -43.28
N LEU A 1059 28.19 -37.89 -42.32
CA LEU A 1059 29.55 -37.35 -42.45
C LEU A 1059 30.50 -38.31 -43.20
N GLY A 1060 30.00 -39.47 -43.63
CA GLY A 1060 30.76 -40.47 -44.38
C GLY A 1060 31.59 -41.42 -43.52
N CYS A 1061 31.33 -41.51 -42.21
CA CYS A 1061 32.02 -42.42 -41.29
C CYS A 1061 31.39 -43.84 -41.32
N GLU A 1062 32.20 -44.86 -41.04
CA GLU A 1062 31.74 -46.23 -40.78
C GLU A 1062 31.50 -46.42 -39.27
N VAL A 1063 30.28 -46.74 -38.84
CA VAL A 1063 29.94 -46.70 -37.41
C VAL A 1063 29.61 -48.09 -36.85
N VAL A 1064 30.22 -48.44 -35.72
CA VAL A 1064 29.86 -49.62 -34.92
C VAL A 1064 29.20 -49.15 -33.63
N ALA A 1065 27.96 -49.59 -33.37
CA ALA A 1065 27.18 -49.15 -32.22
C ALA A 1065 26.98 -50.26 -31.19
N ALA A 1066 27.04 -49.94 -29.90
CA ALA A 1066 26.74 -50.86 -28.79
C ALA A 1066 26.00 -50.14 -27.65
N SER A 1067 25.24 -50.89 -26.85
CA SER A 1067 24.42 -50.33 -25.76
C SER A 1067 25.09 -50.32 -24.37
N GLY A 1068 26.24 -50.98 -24.23
CA GLY A 1068 27.02 -51.08 -22.98
C GLY A 1068 28.28 -51.94 -23.16
N LEU A 1069 29.11 -52.10 -22.13
CA LEU A 1069 30.43 -52.76 -22.24
C LEU A 1069 30.36 -54.20 -22.73
N ALA A 1070 29.39 -54.99 -22.26
CA ALA A 1070 29.27 -56.40 -22.64
C ALA A 1070 29.04 -56.57 -24.15
N GLU A 1071 28.14 -55.78 -24.72
CA GLU A 1071 27.88 -55.78 -26.17
C GLU A 1071 29.05 -55.14 -26.94
N ALA A 1072 29.65 -54.08 -26.39
CA ALA A 1072 30.80 -53.42 -26.98
C ALA A 1072 31.99 -54.37 -27.12
N ARG A 1073 32.34 -55.15 -26.09
CA ARG A 1073 33.41 -56.18 -26.13
C ARG A 1073 33.14 -57.27 -27.15
N GLN A 1074 31.89 -57.75 -27.23
CA GLN A 1074 31.52 -58.79 -28.19
C GLN A 1074 31.71 -58.30 -29.64
N LYS A 1075 31.30 -57.05 -29.92
CA LYS A 1075 31.44 -56.43 -31.24
C LYS A 1075 32.91 -56.07 -31.54
N ALA A 1076 33.62 -55.53 -30.56
CA ALA A 1076 35.04 -55.18 -30.65
C ALA A 1076 35.90 -56.39 -31.10
N ALA A 1077 35.64 -57.58 -30.56
CA ALA A 1077 36.36 -58.81 -30.91
C ALA A 1077 36.24 -59.22 -32.41
N HIS A 1078 35.25 -58.70 -33.13
CA HIS A 1078 34.98 -59.05 -34.53
C HIS A 1078 35.18 -57.87 -35.50
N CYS A 1079 35.67 -56.72 -35.02
CA CYS A 1079 35.93 -55.55 -35.86
C CYS A 1079 37.36 -55.02 -35.67
N PRO A 1080 37.99 -54.48 -36.74
CA PRO A 1080 39.30 -53.87 -36.62
C PRO A 1080 39.26 -52.61 -35.73
N ALA A 1081 40.42 -52.19 -35.23
CA ALA A 1081 40.54 -51.03 -34.34
C ALA A 1081 39.85 -49.79 -34.96
N PRO A 1082 38.90 -49.15 -34.25
CA PRO A 1082 38.25 -47.94 -34.73
C PRO A 1082 39.22 -46.76 -34.63
N ASP A 1083 38.96 -45.74 -35.44
CA ASP A 1083 39.74 -44.51 -35.45
C ASP A 1083 39.32 -43.55 -34.32
N LEU A 1084 38.12 -43.73 -33.73
CA LEU A 1084 37.63 -43.00 -32.55
C LEU A 1084 36.59 -43.80 -31.76
N LEU A 1085 36.70 -43.79 -30.43
CA LEU A 1085 35.66 -44.25 -29.50
C LEU A 1085 34.79 -43.07 -29.02
N LEU A 1086 33.48 -43.17 -29.17
CA LEU A 1086 32.51 -42.22 -28.60
C LEU A 1086 31.69 -42.93 -27.52
N VAL A 1087 31.90 -42.61 -26.26
CA VAL A 1087 31.32 -43.38 -25.14
C VAL A 1087 30.49 -42.47 -24.25
N ASP A 1088 29.23 -42.81 -24.00
CA ASP A 1088 28.43 -42.10 -23.01
C ASP A 1088 28.91 -42.37 -21.58
N TYR A 1089 28.95 -41.33 -20.76
CA TYR A 1089 29.36 -41.42 -19.38
C TYR A 1089 28.36 -42.19 -18.51
N GLN A 1090 27.05 -42.12 -18.82
CA GLN A 1090 25.98 -42.55 -17.94
C GLN A 1090 25.24 -43.77 -18.49
N LEU A 1091 25.89 -44.93 -18.46
CA LEU A 1091 25.29 -46.20 -18.88
C LEU A 1091 24.56 -46.88 -17.71
N ASP A 1092 23.71 -47.87 -18.00
CA ASP A 1092 22.78 -48.47 -17.01
C ASP A 1092 23.48 -49.10 -15.79
N HIS A 1093 24.67 -49.66 -15.99
CA HIS A 1093 25.38 -50.46 -14.97
C HIS A 1093 26.86 -50.08 -14.80
N GLU A 1094 27.38 -49.23 -15.67
CA GLU A 1094 28.80 -48.94 -15.83
C GLU A 1094 28.97 -47.43 -16.10
N ASP A 1095 30.10 -46.84 -15.73
CA ASP A 1095 30.43 -45.49 -16.18
C ASP A 1095 31.23 -45.54 -17.49
N GLY A 1096 31.18 -44.46 -18.26
CA GLY A 1096 31.85 -44.41 -19.57
C GLY A 1096 33.37 -44.61 -19.49
N PHE A 1097 34.00 -44.30 -18.35
CA PHE A 1097 35.42 -44.56 -18.13
C PHE A 1097 35.70 -46.06 -18.02
N ALA A 1098 34.89 -46.80 -17.26
CA ALA A 1098 34.99 -48.26 -17.16
C ALA A 1098 34.77 -48.95 -18.50
N VAL A 1099 33.97 -48.35 -19.40
CA VAL A 1099 33.79 -48.88 -20.76
C VAL A 1099 35.03 -48.66 -21.62
N ILE A 1100 35.66 -47.48 -21.55
CA ILE A 1100 36.90 -47.18 -22.26
C ILE A 1100 38.01 -48.13 -21.79
N GLU A 1101 38.25 -48.19 -20.48
CA GLU A 1101 39.24 -49.12 -19.88
C GLU A 1101 38.92 -50.58 -20.20
N GLY A 1102 37.63 -50.94 -20.24
CA GLY A 1102 37.17 -52.26 -20.62
C GLY A 1102 37.42 -52.62 -22.09
N LEU A 1103 37.66 -51.66 -22.98
CA LEU A 1103 37.89 -51.89 -24.40
C LEU A 1103 39.38 -51.77 -24.81
N ASP A 1104 40.25 -51.26 -23.94
CA ASP A 1104 41.69 -51.09 -24.21
C ASP A 1104 42.38 -52.40 -24.63
N ASP A 1105 42.00 -53.54 -24.05
CA ASP A 1105 42.60 -54.85 -24.37
C ASP A 1105 42.05 -55.50 -25.67
N CYS A 1106 41.07 -54.88 -26.35
CA CYS A 1106 40.43 -55.48 -27.53
C CYS A 1106 41.18 -55.24 -28.84
N TRP A 1107 42.07 -54.24 -28.88
CA TRP A 1107 42.85 -53.87 -30.06
C TRP A 1107 44.32 -53.65 -29.69
N ASP A 1108 45.24 -53.99 -30.60
CA ASP A 1108 46.68 -53.83 -30.36
C ASP A 1108 47.14 -52.35 -30.40
N ASP A 1109 46.32 -51.46 -30.97
CA ASP A 1109 46.58 -50.02 -31.10
C ASP A 1109 45.79 -49.22 -30.05
N VAL A 1110 46.40 -48.16 -29.51
CA VAL A 1110 45.72 -47.22 -28.58
C VAL A 1110 44.69 -46.42 -29.36
N VAL A 1111 43.42 -46.66 -29.07
CA VAL A 1111 42.31 -45.98 -29.71
C VAL A 1111 41.98 -44.69 -28.95
N PRO A 1112 41.93 -43.52 -29.62
CA PRO A 1112 41.52 -42.28 -28.96
C PRO A 1112 40.04 -42.35 -28.58
N ALA A 1113 39.74 -41.98 -27.33
CA ALA A 1113 38.38 -42.00 -26.80
C ALA A 1113 37.87 -40.59 -26.50
N THR A 1114 36.58 -40.40 -26.74
CA THR A 1114 35.83 -39.20 -26.38
C THR A 1114 34.64 -39.57 -25.52
N LEU A 1115 34.63 -39.06 -24.29
CA LEU A 1115 33.54 -39.21 -23.36
C LEU A 1115 32.42 -38.21 -23.66
N MET A 1116 31.20 -38.70 -23.80
CA MET A 1116 29.99 -37.91 -24.00
C MET A 1116 29.20 -37.85 -22.70
N THR A 1117 28.77 -36.67 -22.24
CA THR A 1117 27.95 -36.60 -21.02
C THR A 1117 26.99 -35.42 -21.01
N ALA A 1118 25.83 -35.61 -20.37
CA ALA A 1118 24.91 -34.52 -20.02
C ALA A 1118 25.25 -33.88 -18.66
N ASP A 1119 26.09 -34.53 -17.84
CA ASP A 1119 26.49 -34.05 -16.53
C ASP A 1119 27.46 -32.85 -16.65
N ARG A 1120 27.23 -31.81 -15.84
CA ARG A 1120 27.97 -30.54 -15.87
C ARG A 1120 28.99 -30.40 -14.73
N ARG A 1121 29.18 -31.43 -13.92
CA ARG A 1121 30.15 -31.39 -12.82
C ARG A 1121 31.58 -31.23 -13.36
N PRO A 1122 32.35 -30.24 -12.88
CA PRO A 1122 33.72 -30.00 -13.35
C PRO A 1122 34.66 -31.17 -13.05
N GLU A 1123 34.34 -31.97 -12.04
CA GLU A 1123 35.08 -33.18 -11.64
C GLU A 1123 35.20 -34.20 -12.80
N ILE A 1124 34.14 -34.39 -13.58
CA ILE A 1124 34.13 -35.38 -14.68
C ILE A 1124 35.05 -34.92 -15.82
N ARG A 1125 35.02 -33.62 -16.13
CA ARG A 1125 35.93 -33.04 -17.13
C ARG A 1125 37.37 -33.13 -16.68
N GLN A 1126 37.63 -32.82 -15.40
CA GLN A 1126 38.97 -32.94 -14.82
C GLN A 1126 39.46 -34.40 -14.88
N GLN A 1127 38.60 -35.37 -14.55
CA GLN A 1127 38.92 -36.79 -14.63
C GLN A 1127 39.20 -37.24 -16.09
N ALA A 1128 38.44 -36.74 -17.06
CA ALA A 1128 38.70 -37.01 -18.48
C ALA A 1128 40.05 -36.43 -18.93
N GLU A 1129 40.37 -35.18 -18.53
CA GLU A 1129 41.67 -34.55 -18.80
C GLU A 1129 42.83 -35.32 -18.13
N GLU A 1130 42.65 -35.82 -16.90
CA GLU A 1130 43.63 -36.64 -16.17
C GLU A 1130 43.88 -38.00 -16.83
N GLN A 1131 42.86 -38.58 -17.47
CA GLN A 1131 42.95 -39.87 -18.19
C GLN A 1131 43.29 -39.71 -19.68
N GLY A 1132 43.50 -38.49 -20.17
CA GLY A 1132 43.81 -38.22 -21.58
C GLY A 1132 42.64 -38.50 -22.54
N VAL A 1133 41.40 -38.54 -22.02
CA VAL A 1133 40.18 -38.79 -22.78
C VAL A 1133 39.57 -37.45 -23.21
N ALA A 1134 39.22 -37.32 -24.49
CA ALA A 1134 38.56 -36.12 -25.00
C ALA A 1134 37.14 -36.01 -24.42
N PHE A 1135 36.62 -34.78 -24.28
CA PHE A 1135 35.35 -34.55 -23.60
C PHE A 1135 34.37 -33.81 -24.51
N LEU A 1136 33.16 -34.37 -24.67
CA LEU A 1136 32.04 -33.76 -25.38
C LEU A 1136 30.80 -33.64 -24.49
N GLN A 1137 30.26 -32.43 -24.42
CA GLN A 1137 29.07 -32.16 -23.63
C GLN A 1137 27.81 -32.30 -24.49
N LYS A 1138 26.86 -33.14 -24.05
CA LYS A 1138 25.52 -33.25 -24.63
C LYS A 1138 24.71 -31.96 -24.33
N PRO A 1139 23.89 -31.43 -25.27
CA PRO A 1139 23.50 -32.02 -26.55
C PRO A 1139 24.57 -31.88 -27.64
N LEU A 1140 24.79 -32.97 -28.38
CA LEU A 1140 25.76 -33.04 -29.47
C LEU A 1140 25.15 -32.43 -30.73
N THR A 1141 25.88 -31.52 -31.36
CA THR A 1141 25.54 -30.98 -32.68
C THR A 1141 26.46 -31.58 -33.74
N GLU A 1142 26.02 -31.62 -35.00
CA GLU A 1142 26.83 -32.13 -36.12
C GLU A 1142 28.19 -31.43 -36.23
N MET A 1143 28.25 -30.12 -35.93
CA MET A 1143 29.50 -29.35 -35.91
C MET A 1143 30.45 -29.79 -34.77
N MET A 1144 29.92 -30.15 -33.60
CA MET A 1144 30.72 -30.66 -32.48
C MET A 1144 31.29 -32.04 -32.79
N LEU A 1145 30.47 -32.93 -33.35
CA LEU A 1145 30.90 -34.25 -33.80
C LEU A 1145 31.97 -34.14 -34.89
N LYS A 1146 31.74 -33.28 -35.91
CA LYS A 1146 32.73 -33.04 -36.97
C LYS A 1146 34.06 -32.51 -36.42
N ARG A 1147 34.04 -31.58 -35.46
CA ARG A 1147 35.26 -31.07 -34.82
C ARG A 1147 35.99 -32.14 -34.01
N ALA A 1148 35.25 -33.00 -33.30
CA ALA A 1148 35.84 -34.11 -32.56
C ALA A 1148 36.52 -35.12 -33.51
N LEU A 1149 35.91 -35.39 -34.66
CA LEU A 1149 36.52 -36.22 -35.71
C LEU A 1149 37.76 -35.55 -36.34
N GLU A 1150 37.68 -34.26 -36.66
CA GLU A 1150 38.81 -33.49 -37.22
C GLU A 1150 40.01 -33.39 -36.25
N THR A 1151 39.78 -33.44 -34.93
CA THR A 1151 40.85 -33.37 -33.91
C THR A 1151 41.55 -34.69 -33.65
N VAL A 1152 40.92 -35.82 -33.96
CA VAL A 1152 41.53 -37.15 -33.83
C VAL A 1152 42.44 -37.46 -35.02
N ASN A 1153 42.09 -36.91 -36.19
CA ASN A 1153 42.86 -37.06 -37.42
C ASN A 1153 44.04 -36.06 -37.51
N SER A 1154 44.47 -35.47 -36.38
CA SER A 1154 45.41 -34.32 -36.29
C SER A 1154 46.87 -34.70 -36.25
#